data_AF-A0A0H2MGY7-F1
#
_entry.id   AF-A0A0H2MGY7-F1
#
_cell.length_a   1.000
_cell.length_b   1.000
_cell.length_c   1.000
_cell.angle_alpha   90.00
_cell.angle_beta   90.00
_cell.angle_gamma   90.00
#
_symmetry.space_group_name_H-M   'P 1'
#
loop_
_entity.id
_entity.type
_entity.pdbx_description
1 polymer ?
#
loop_
_entity_poly.entity_id
_entity_poly.type
_entity_poly.pdbx_seq_one_letter_code
_entity_poly.pdbx_strand_id
1 'polypeptide(L)'
;MISRLLYYIALFISQKPKWFVFGLLFIIVGLPFVGIVGTKIYQNMDQDESRGAIAVSEVTLGESYTTPEYLAQGWKRQDSLWFYNTTQGSDLLPYDFLLALEQPEGTQRFECERNGENGPWFLCDENIDYFRYLPQKDTLFNPDALPVGFVKDTYQGMDYVGYTCAACHTAQVNYKGRALRIDGGPAMADMVDFLTSLTTALKETQRVADQENPRLDRFVERVLAMDNDYSSAEEIEADLEKWVNIRSLYNIVNRSTYENKRVRYGYARLDAFGRIFNRVLQHTINHEQVETTLKLVTVKRNGVQQRVLTDAEVDKVLADVRGETILTDEEFWKILVNLQSDQPGYPNLGIRDLLRVRDKIFNPANAPVSYPFLWDITRADYVQWNALASNAAIGPLGRNAGEVTGVFATLDWHEQTGFWAEFSKFSLPAFISGQTTKGTVINFKSSIDLFNLQRLESHLVTLESPRWPFCRAKATGEYYLPTGVADSPVDERECAQGDHKLDAEKIARGQVIYADKCQSCHDVIVRDDWNRKVVSNMVGIDHPETTDDAMAANSASYLGNSGNFKDTYQDVGVGKVIVRESAPVAQILTAATRGTVTTPDPDKWWPRRFVEWVYALVMTLFDNPVKASMKAGEYMPDTTAQPYNSLKAYRARSLNGIWATAPYLHNGSVPSLYELLLPKSLQDKEGNDRGCTSAAVRTNSFMVGAREFDPIKVGFLTEGYNGFRFDTSIRGNQNIGHEYGACKFSEQDRWDLIEYLKSL
;
A
#
# COMPACT_ATOMS: atom_id res chain seq x y z
N MET A 1 -34.06 42.32 6.82
CA MET A 1 -32.62 42.28 7.18
C MET A 1 -31.73 42.26 5.94
N ILE A 2 -31.98 41.37 4.98
CA ILE A 2 -31.22 41.23 3.73
C ILE A 2 -31.26 42.50 2.85
N SER A 3 -32.42 43.17 2.71
CA SER A 3 -32.52 44.39 1.89
C SER A 3 -31.72 45.59 2.42
N ARG A 4 -31.64 45.74 3.75
CA ARG A 4 -30.81 46.78 4.39
C ARG A 4 -29.31 46.47 4.23
N LEU A 5 -28.92 45.20 4.38
CA LEU A 5 -27.55 44.76 4.15
C LEU A 5 -27.10 45.04 2.72
N LEU A 6 -27.92 44.68 1.73
CA LEU A 6 -27.65 44.95 0.31
C LEU A 6 -27.55 46.45 0.01
N TYR A 7 -28.41 47.27 0.62
CA TYR A 7 -28.35 48.74 0.48
C TYR A 7 -27.03 49.31 1.02
N TYR A 8 -26.58 48.88 2.21
CA TYR A 8 -25.31 49.31 2.78
C TYR A 8 -24.09 48.82 1.99
N ILE A 9 -24.14 47.60 1.44
CA ILE A 9 -23.10 47.09 0.53
C ILE A 9 -23.02 47.95 -0.73
N ALA A 10 -24.15 48.28 -1.36
CA ALA A 10 -24.19 49.14 -2.54
C ALA A 10 -23.69 50.58 -2.25
N LEU A 11 -24.03 51.12 -1.08
CA LEU A 11 -23.53 52.42 -0.60
C LEU A 11 -22.02 52.39 -0.35
N PHE A 12 -21.50 51.32 0.23
CA PHE A 12 -20.06 51.15 0.47
C PHE A 12 -19.28 51.01 -0.84
N ILE A 13 -19.78 50.20 -1.80
CA ILE A 13 -19.18 50.04 -3.13
C ILE A 13 -19.11 51.38 -3.87
N SER A 14 -20.18 52.17 -3.82
CA SER A 14 -20.24 53.47 -4.50
C SER A 14 -19.40 54.55 -3.83
N GLN A 15 -19.32 54.58 -2.50
CA GLN A 15 -18.55 55.60 -1.76
C GLN A 15 -17.07 55.26 -1.61
N LYS A 16 -16.69 53.98 -1.60
CA LYS A 16 -15.33 53.51 -1.32
C LYS A 16 -14.88 52.39 -2.30
N PRO A 17 -14.94 52.62 -3.63
CA PRO A 17 -14.67 51.57 -4.62
C PRO A 17 -13.26 50.98 -4.50
N LYS A 18 -12.25 51.78 -4.13
CA LYS A 18 -10.89 51.29 -3.88
C LYS A 18 -10.82 50.31 -2.70
N TRP A 19 -11.49 50.60 -1.60
CA TRP A 19 -11.52 49.72 -0.42
C TRP A 19 -12.34 48.46 -0.66
N PHE A 20 -13.40 48.55 -1.47
CA PHE A 20 -14.12 47.37 -1.93
C PHE A 20 -13.23 46.48 -2.79
N VAL A 21 -12.49 47.05 -3.76
CA VAL A 21 -11.53 46.31 -4.59
C VAL A 21 -10.39 45.71 -3.75
N PHE A 22 -9.82 46.45 -2.80
CA PHE A 22 -8.81 45.91 -1.88
C PHE A 22 -9.37 44.82 -0.97
N GLY A 23 -10.59 44.97 -0.46
CA GLY A 23 -11.27 43.94 0.32
C GLY A 23 -11.55 42.69 -0.49
N LEU A 24 -11.99 42.85 -1.75
CA LEU A 24 -12.18 41.74 -2.69
C LEU A 24 -10.86 41.05 -3.04
N LEU A 25 -9.80 41.80 -3.32
CA LEU A 25 -8.44 41.28 -3.54
C LEU A 25 -7.90 40.56 -2.30
N PHE A 26 -8.14 41.09 -1.10
CA PHE A 26 -7.77 40.41 0.14
C PHE A 26 -8.57 39.13 0.32
N ILE A 27 -9.86 39.10 -0.02
CA ILE A 27 -10.65 37.86 0.04
C ILE A 27 -10.19 36.83 -1.00
N ILE A 28 -9.85 37.26 -2.21
CA ILE A 28 -9.47 36.38 -3.33
C ILE A 28 -8.01 35.90 -3.22
N VAL A 29 -7.11 36.72 -2.71
CA VAL A 29 -5.65 36.45 -2.69
C VAL A 29 -5.12 36.40 -1.26
N GLY A 30 -5.47 37.38 -0.43
CA GLY A 30 -4.97 37.51 0.95
C GLY A 30 -5.42 36.37 1.87
N LEU A 31 -6.71 36.04 1.89
CA LEU A 31 -7.27 34.97 2.73
C LEU A 31 -6.71 33.59 2.35
N PRO A 32 -6.65 33.19 1.06
CA PRO A 32 -5.96 31.96 0.68
C PRO A 32 -4.49 31.95 1.06
N PHE A 33 -3.77 33.09 0.91
CA PHE A 33 -2.37 33.19 1.32
C PHE A 33 -2.20 33.00 2.83
N VAL A 34 -3.04 33.63 3.65
CA VAL A 34 -3.07 33.42 5.11
C VAL A 34 -3.39 31.97 5.44
N GLY A 35 -4.33 31.35 4.71
CA GLY A 35 -4.64 29.93 4.83
C GLY A 35 -3.43 29.04 4.53
N ILE A 36 -2.72 29.27 3.44
CA ILE A 36 -1.49 28.52 3.08
C ILE A 36 -0.42 28.68 4.16
N VAL A 37 -0.19 29.90 4.65
CA VAL A 37 0.76 30.16 5.72
C VAL A 37 0.33 29.44 7.00
N GLY A 38 -0.94 29.50 7.36
CA GLY A 38 -1.52 28.79 8.51
C GLY A 38 -1.34 27.27 8.41
N THR A 39 -1.65 26.69 7.25
CA THR A 39 -1.45 25.26 6.99
C THR A 39 0.03 24.88 7.09
N LYS A 40 0.93 25.69 6.54
CA LYS A 40 2.37 25.40 6.60
C LYS A 40 2.92 25.56 8.02
N ILE A 41 2.40 26.49 8.82
CA ILE A 41 2.71 26.57 10.25
C ILE A 41 2.22 25.30 10.93
N TYR A 42 0.95 24.92 10.73
CA TYR A 42 0.36 23.70 11.29
C TYR A 42 1.21 22.48 10.97
N GLN A 43 1.58 22.23 9.71
CA GLN A 43 2.44 21.09 9.32
C GLN A 43 3.76 20.99 10.11
N ASN A 44 4.31 22.11 10.58
CA ASN A 44 5.59 22.17 11.28
C ASN A 44 5.42 22.24 12.81
N MET A 45 4.20 22.13 13.35
CA MET A 45 3.95 22.27 14.79
C MET A 45 4.41 21.06 15.60
N ASP A 46 4.24 19.85 15.08
CA ASP A 46 4.75 18.64 15.76
C ASP A 46 6.24 18.47 15.49
N GLN A 47 7.03 18.50 16.56
CA GLN A 47 8.50 18.48 16.52
C GLN A 47 9.07 17.52 17.57
N ASP A 48 8.30 16.49 17.97
CA ASP A 48 8.76 15.49 18.94
C ASP A 48 10.16 14.97 18.59
N GLU A 49 11.05 14.96 19.59
CA GLU A 49 12.48 14.70 19.37
C GLU A 49 12.76 13.31 18.80
N SER A 50 11.95 12.34 19.23
CA SER A 50 11.97 10.94 18.80
C SER A 50 11.05 10.65 17.62
N ARG A 51 10.36 11.66 17.07
CA ARG A 51 9.31 11.51 16.04
C ARG A 51 8.23 10.49 16.45
N GLY A 52 7.86 10.52 17.73
CA GLY A 52 6.91 9.60 18.36
C GLY A 52 7.44 8.18 18.57
N ALA A 53 8.68 7.87 18.22
CA ALA A 53 9.20 6.51 18.34
C ALA A 53 9.49 6.12 19.80
N ILE A 54 9.33 4.83 20.10
CA ILE A 54 9.59 4.24 21.42
C ILE A 54 10.63 3.11 21.34
N ALA A 55 11.20 2.75 22.49
CA ALA A 55 11.96 1.52 22.65
C ALA A 55 10.99 0.35 22.88
N VAL A 56 11.38 -0.86 22.46
CA VAL A 56 10.64 -2.08 22.79
C VAL A 56 11.57 -3.01 23.56
N SER A 57 11.27 -3.21 24.84
CA SER A 57 12.08 -3.99 25.77
C SER A 57 11.71 -5.48 25.80
N GLU A 58 10.44 -5.81 25.53
CA GLU A 58 10.02 -7.20 25.43
C GLU A 58 10.40 -7.81 24.09
N VAL A 59 10.82 -9.07 24.14
CA VAL A 59 11.43 -9.75 22.99
C VAL A 59 10.34 -10.26 22.05
N THR A 60 9.98 -9.47 21.04
CA THR A 60 9.16 -9.92 19.91
C THR A 60 10.08 -10.53 18.84
N LEU A 61 9.80 -11.77 18.44
CA LEU A 61 10.58 -12.48 17.42
C LEU A 61 12.10 -12.52 17.67
N GLY A 62 12.52 -12.51 18.94
CA GLY A 62 13.94 -12.60 19.32
C GLY A 62 14.68 -11.27 19.45
N GLU A 63 13.99 -10.12 19.34
CA GLU A 63 14.62 -8.80 19.31
C GLU A 63 14.06 -7.86 20.38
N SER A 64 14.94 -7.08 20.99
CA SER A 64 14.60 -5.85 21.72
C SER A 64 15.44 -4.72 21.16
N TYR A 65 14.97 -3.49 21.27
CA TYR A 65 15.67 -2.36 20.69
C TYR A 65 15.44 -1.05 21.44
N THR A 66 16.45 -0.18 21.41
CA THR A 66 16.37 1.20 21.92
C THR A 66 15.43 2.05 21.07
N THR A 67 15.02 3.21 21.58
CA THR A 67 14.34 4.22 20.76
C THR A 67 15.12 4.46 19.46
N PRO A 68 14.46 4.38 18.29
CA PRO A 68 15.12 4.50 17.00
C PRO A 68 15.88 5.81 16.80
N GLU A 69 17.03 5.69 16.16
CA GLU A 69 17.80 6.80 15.61
C GLU A 69 17.54 6.95 14.10
N TYR A 70 17.94 8.07 13.52
CA TYR A 70 17.60 8.44 12.15
C TYR A 70 18.82 8.69 11.27
N LEU A 71 18.61 8.64 9.96
CA LEU A 71 19.61 8.87 8.91
C LEU A 71 19.36 10.20 8.19
N ALA A 72 20.38 10.71 7.51
CA ALA A 72 20.31 11.93 6.72
C ALA A 72 19.56 11.66 5.40
N GLN A 73 18.24 11.88 5.40
CA GLN A 73 17.36 11.65 4.24
C GLN A 73 16.75 12.95 3.68
N GLY A 74 17.31 14.11 4.01
CA GLY A 74 16.80 15.42 3.59
C GLY A 74 15.60 15.94 4.39
N TRP A 75 15.04 15.11 5.29
CA TRP A 75 13.89 15.43 6.12
C TRP A 75 14.26 15.78 7.56
N LYS A 76 13.60 16.82 8.09
CA LYS A 76 13.60 17.14 9.52
C LYS A 76 12.57 16.30 10.25
N ARG A 77 12.54 16.41 11.58
CA ARG A 77 11.58 15.70 12.45
C ARG A 77 10.14 15.92 12.02
N GLN A 78 9.75 17.17 11.80
CA GLN A 78 8.40 17.52 11.43
C GLN A 78 8.00 17.03 10.03
N ASP A 79 8.96 16.89 9.12
CA ASP A 79 8.70 16.36 7.76
C ASP A 79 8.25 14.90 7.87
N SER A 80 9.00 14.07 8.61
CA SER A 80 8.63 12.67 8.84
C SER A 80 7.37 12.53 9.67
N LEU A 81 7.19 13.33 10.74
CA LEU A 81 5.95 13.32 11.54
C LEU A 81 4.73 13.68 10.69
N TRP A 82 4.85 14.64 9.77
CA TRP A 82 3.78 14.97 8.85
C TRP A 82 3.50 13.83 7.86
N PHE A 83 4.54 13.20 7.30
CA PHE A 83 4.39 12.02 6.44
C PHE A 83 3.72 10.84 7.16
N TYR A 84 4.06 10.61 8.43
CA TYR A 84 3.48 9.54 9.25
C TYR A 84 2.00 9.76 9.52
N ASN A 85 1.60 11.01 9.77
CA ASN A 85 0.28 11.35 10.33
C ASN A 85 -0.70 12.01 9.35
N THR A 86 -0.38 12.09 8.05
CA THR A 86 -1.29 12.70 7.06
C THR A 86 -2.25 11.66 6.49
N THR A 87 -3.54 11.83 6.77
CA THR A 87 -4.63 11.01 6.18
C THR A 87 -4.68 11.11 4.66
N GLN A 88 -5.06 9.99 4.05
CA GLN A 88 -5.19 9.78 2.61
C GLN A 88 -6.62 9.40 2.22
N GLY A 89 -7.53 9.26 3.18
CA GLY A 89 -8.90 8.81 2.92
C GLY A 89 -9.12 7.31 3.10
N SER A 90 -8.48 6.69 4.09
CA SER A 90 -8.53 5.24 4.33
C SER A 90 -9.39 4.95 5.55
N ASP A 91 -10.36 4.05 5.43
CA ASP A 91 -11.31 3.70 6.51
C ASP A 91 -11.18 2.20 6.83
N LEU A 92 -10.12 1.82 7.56
CA LEU A 92 -9.89 0.43 7.94
C LEU A 92 -10.96 -0.08 8.93
N LEU A 93 -11.28 0.73 9.93
CA LEU A 93 -12.20 0.43 11.03
C LEU A 93 -12.67 1.76 11.69
N PRO A 94 -13.83 1.83 12.38
CA PRO A 94 -14.17 2.99 13.19
C PRO A 94 -13.09 3.27 14.22
N TYR A 95 -12.83 4.56 14.47
CA TYR A 95 -11.76 5.01 15.33
C TYR A 95 -11.90 4.44 16.75
N ASP A 96 -13.09 4.64 17.34
CA ASP A 96 -13.44 4.21 18.69
C ASP A 96 -13.31 2.68 18.85
N PHE A 97 -13.62 1.93 17.80
CA PHE A 97 -13.55 0.48 17.84
C PHE A 97 -12.11 0.00 17.98
N LEU A 98 -11.16 0.56 17.21
CA LEU A 98 -9.76 0.14 17.35
C LEU A 98 -9.19 0.49 18.73
N LEU A 99 -9.55 1.66 19.27
CA LEU A 99 -9.07 2.12 20.57
C LEU A 99 -9.60 1.26 21.74
N ALA A 100 -10.81 0.71 21.62
CA ALA A 100 -11.43 -0.11 22.66
C ALA A 100 -11.17 -1.63 22.51
N LEU A 101 -10.58 -2.07 21.39
CA LEU A 101 -10.49 -3.49 21.05
C LEU A 101 -9.45 -4.25 21.87
N GLU A 102 -9.82 -5.45 22.33
CA GLU A 102 -8.90 -6.41 22.95
C GLU A 102 -8.29 -7.35 21.89
N GLN A 103 -7.10 -7.90 22.14
CA GLN A 103 -6.47 -8.95 21.34
C GLN A 103 -7.33 -10.23 21.29
N PRO A 104 -7.24 -11.05 20.23
CA PRO A 104 -8.00 -12.28 20.15
C PRO A 104 -7.55 -13.31 21.20
N GLU A 105 -8.46 -14.22 21.56
CA GLU A 105 -8.14 -15.34 22.43
C GLU A 105 -7.35 -16.43 21.68
N GLY A 106 -6.55 -17.22 22.41
CA GLY A 106 -5.78 -18.32 21.83
C GLY A 106 -4.59 -17.92 20.96
N THR A 107 -4.25 -16.63 20.85
CA THR A 107 -3.01 -16.15 20.25
C THR A 107 -1.97 -15.82 21.32
N GLN A 108 -0.76 -15.44 20.90
CA GLN A 108 0.16 -14.72 21.79
C GLN A 108 -0.54 -13.44 22.25
N ARG A 109 -0.58 -13.20 23.57
CA ARG A 109 -1.22 -12.04 24.17
C ARG A 109 -0.20 -11.22 24.94
N PHE A 110 -0.27 -9.92 24.76
CA PHE A 110 0.53 -8.94 25.48
C PHE A 110 -0.38 -8.09 26.35
N GLU A 111 0.04 -7.79 27.57
CA GLU A 111 -0.69 -6.89 28.46
C GLU A 111 0.03 -5.55 28.51
N CYS A 112 -0.71 -4.47 28.42
CA CYS A 112 -0.18 -3.12 28.52
C CYS A 112 -1.19 -2.20 29.22
N GLU A 113 -0.70 -1.07 29.74
CA GLU A 113 -1.57 0.00 30.25
C GLU A 113 -2.03 0.88 29.08
N ARG A 114 -3.34 1.07 28.93
CA ARG A 114 -3.91 2.04 27.99
C ARG A 114 -5.13 2.69 28.64
N ASN A 115 -5.23 4.02 28.56
CA ASN A 115 -6.32 4.79 29.15
C ASN A 115 -6.53 4.53 30.67
N GLY A 116 -5.44 4.27 31.40
CA GLY A 116 -5.47 4.00 32.85
C GLY A 116 -5.97 2.59 33.23
N GLU A 117 -6.16 1.70 32.25
CA GLU A 117 -6.54 0.31 32.46
C GLU A 117 -5.47 -0.65 31.90
N ASN A 118 -5.04 -1.60 32.72
CA ASN A 118 -4.17 -2.68 32.28
C ASN A 118 -5.02 -3.76 31.61
N GLY A 119 -4.65 -4.13 30.39
CA GLY A 119 -5.40 -5.12 29.65
C GLY A 119 -4.70 -5.61 28.39
N PRO A 120 -5.31 -6.60 27.74
CA PRO A 120 -4.78 -7.21 26.52
C PRO A 120 -5.18 -6.38 25.29
N TRP A 121 -4.84 -5.09 25.26
CA TRP A 121 -5.28 -4.16 24.22
C TRP A 121 -4.74 -4.54 22.85
N PHE A 122 -5.55 -4.41 21.80
CA PHE A 122 -5.10 -4.68 20.43
C PHE A 122 -3.93 -3.76 20.02
N LEU A 123 -3.89 -2.55 20.56
CA LEU A 123 -2.84 -1.56 20.33
C LEU A 123 -1.66 -1.63 21.33
N CYS A 124 -1.47 -2.74 22.07
CA CYS A 124 -0.22 -2.90 22.83
C CYS A 124 0.99 -2.87 21.90
N ASP A 125 2.06 -2.19 22.32
CA ASP A 125 3.25 -1.96 21.50
C ASP A 125 3.88 -3.25 21.01
N GLU A 126 3.91 -4.28 21.86
CA GLU A 126 4.41 -5.61 21.53
C GLU A 126 3.52 -6.34 20.52
N ASN A 127 2.20 -6.15 20.57
CA ASN A 127 1.29 -6.73 19.59
C ASN A 127 1.47 -6.04 18.22
N ILE A 128 1.60 -4.71 18.21
CA ILE A 128 1.89 -3.94 16.99
C ILE A 128 3.24 -4.33 16.39
N ASP A 129 4.27 -4.45 17.23
CA ASP A 129 5.61 -4.85 16.79
C ASP A 129 5.66 -6.33 16.37
N TYR A 130 4.84 -7.22 16.94
CA TYR A 130 4.72 -8.61 16.48
C TYR A 130 4.29 -8.69 15.01
N PHE A 131 3.37 -7.83 14.56
CA PHE A 131 3.00 -7.71 13.14
C PHE A 131 3.97 -6.83 12.33
N ARG A 132 5.05 -6.36 12.97
CA ARG A 132 6.09 -5.52 12.40
C ARG A 132 5.61 -4.18 11.85
N TYR A 133 4.47 -3.71 12.33
CA TYR A 133 4.19 -2.28 12.37
C TYR A 133 5.08 -1.60 13.42
N LEU A 134 5.10 -0.27 13.43
CA LEU A 134 6.05 0.51 14.23
C LEU A 134 5.28 1.26 15.32
N PRO A 135 5.31 0.81 16.57
CA PRO A 135 4.60 1.47 17.65
C PRO A 135 5.15 2.87 17.93
N GLN A 136 4.30 3.72 18.51
CA GLN A 136 4.61 5.11 18.82
C GLN A 136 4.06 5.47 20.21
N LYS A 137 4.62 6.51 20.81
CA LYS A 137 4.01 7.25 21.92
C LYS A 137 3.10 8.36 21.38
N ASP A 138 2.35 8.99 22.26
CA ASP A 138 1.53 10.14 21.91
C ASP A 138 2.38 11.35 21.46
N THR A 139 1.87 12.05 20.45
CA THR A 139 2.43 13.33 19.97
C THR A 139 1.30 14.30 19.62
N LEU A 140 1.64 15.53 19.22
CA LEU A 140 0.64 16.55 18.87
C LEU A 140 -0.30 16.10 17.72
N PHE A 141 0.22 15.41 16.71
CA PHE A 141 -0.60 14.87 15.61
C PHE A 141 -1.06 13.42 15.81
N ASN A 142 -0.64 12.79 16.90
CA ASN A 142 -1.01 11.41 17.22
C ASN A 142 -1.28 11.28 18.72
N PRO A 143 -2.35 11.91 19.24
CA PRO A 143 -2.62 11.95 20.68
C PRO A 143 -2.94 10.58 21.27
N ASP A 144 -3.41 9.63 20.44
CA ASP A 144 -3.78 8.28 20.85
C ASP A 144 -2.68 7.23 20.57
N ALA A 145 -1.46 7.67 20.27
CA ALA A 145 -0.30 6.78 20.12
C ALA A 145 -0.53 5.65 19.08
N LEU A 146 -1.15 5.97 17.95
CA LEU A 146 -1.34 5.03 16.85
C LEU A 146 0.02 4.65 16.22
N PRO A 147 0.17 3.43 15.66
CA PRO A 147 1.41 3.04 14.98
C PRO A 147 1.73 3.94 13.77
N VAL A 148 3.00 3.99 13.35
CA VAL A 148 3.40 4.78 12.17
C VAL A 148 2.54 4.44 10.96
N GLY A 149 1.88 5.46 10.42
CA GLY A 149 1.00 5.34 9.26
C GLY A 149 -0.41 4.84 9.55
N PHE A 150 -0.79 4.74 10.82
CA PHE A 150 -2.17 4.59 11.26
C PHE A 150 -2.64 5.95 11.72
N VAL A 151 -3.70 6.48 11.13
CA VAL A 151 -4.14 7.85 11.38
C VAL A 151 -5.63 7.92 11.56
N LYS A 152 -6.08 8.90 12.35
CA LYS A 152 -7.48 9.31 12.39
C LYS A 152 -7.85 9.96 11.05
N ASP A 153 -8.93 9.48 10.45
CA ASP A 153 -9.58 10.07 9.29
C ASP A 153 -11.03 10.39 9.63
N THR A 154 -11.63 11.37 8.95
CA THR A 154 -13.03 11.71 9.15
C THR A 154 -13.73 11.63 7.81
N TYR A 155 -14.75 10.79 7.71
CA TYR A 155 -15.56 10.64 6.50
C TYR A 155 -17.05 10.68 6.83
N GLN A 156 -17.78 11.59 6.18
CA GLN A 156 -19.22 11.82 6.39
C GLN A 156 -19.64 12.03 7.85
N GLY A 157 -18.77 12.66 8.64
CA GLY A 157 -19.04 12.98 10.04
C GLY A 157 -18.81 11.85 11.04
N MET A 158 -18.21 10.74 10.59
CA MET A 158 -17.73 9.65 11.43
C MET A 158 -16.21 9.58 11.35
N ASP A 159 -15.57 9.16 12.43
CA ASP A 159 -14.14 8.99 12.50
C ASP A 159 -13.71 7.53 12.31
N TYR A 160 -12.66 7.36 11.53
CA TYR A 160 -12.07 6.08 11.20
C TYR A 160 -10.58 6.08 11.53
N VAL A 161 -10.02 4.89 11.72
CA VAL A 161 -8.58 4.70 11.61
C VAL A 161 -8.26 4.20 10.20
N GLY A 162 -7.25 4.80 9.58
CA GLY A 162 -6.84 4.55 8.21
C GLY A 162 -5.36 4.23 8.07
N TYR A 163 -5.00 3.54 6.99
CA TYR A 163 -3.61 3.39 6.58
C TYR A 163 -3.17 4.59 5.73
N THR A 164 -1.94 5.03 5.96
CA THR A 164 -1.21 5.93 5.07
C THR A 164 -0.08 5.19 4.38
N CYS A 165 0.58 5.85 3.42
CA CYS A 165 1.82 5.35 2.80
C CYS A 165 2.85 4.92 3.84
N ALA A 166 2.94 5.61 4.99
CA ALA A 166 3.96 5.36 5.99
C ALA A 166 3.85 3.97 6.65
N ALA A 167 2.65 3.35 6.67
CA ALA A 167 2.44 2.01 7.24
C ALA A 167 3.15 0.92 6.43
N CYS A 168 3.31 1.13 5.12
CA CYS A 168 3.97 0.21 4.19
C CYS A 168 5.38 0.68 3.79
N HIS A 169 5.62 1.98 3.86
CA HIS A 169 6.83 2.64 3.34
C HIS A 169 7.63 3.38 4.42
N THR A 170 7.67 2.83 5.63
CA THR A 170 8.65 3.20 6.65
C THR A 170 9.32 1.93 7.16
N ALA A 171 10.65 1.86 7.04
CA ALA A 171 11.41 0.70 7.45
C ALA A 171 12.08 0.92 8.79
N GLN A 172 12.42 -0.18 9.47
CA GLN A 172 13.32 -0.17 10.61
C GLN A 172 14.33 -1.31 10.48
N VAL A 173 15.58 -1.00 10.81
CA VAL A 173 16.69 -1.93 10.92
C VAL A 173 17.16 -1.93 12.37
N ASN A 174 17.39 -3.10 12.95
CA ASN A 174 18.01 -3.25 14.26
C ASN A 174 19.45 -3.77 14.10
N TYR A 175 20.36 -3.33 14.97
CA TYR A 175 21.71 -3.86 15.04
C TYR A 175 22.23 -3.83 16.47
N LYS A 176 22.51 -5.00 17.05
CA LYS A 176 23.02 -5.14 18.43
C LYS A 176 22.22 -4.31 19.44
N GLY A 177 20.88 -4.35 19.33
CA GLY A 177 19.94 -3.64 20.21
C GLY A 177 19.70 -2.16 19.89
N ARG A 178 20.38 -1.57 18.89
CA ARG A 178 20.09 -0.20 18.41
C ARG A 178 19.17 -0.24 17.19
N ALA A 179 18.11 0.56 17.19
CA ALA A 179 17.20 0.70 16.05
C ALA A 179 17.55 1.90 15.17
N LEU A 180 17.42 1.73 13.86
CA LEU A 180 17.50 2.77 12.84
C LEU A 180 16.17 2.82 12.08
N ARG A 181 15.52 3.98 12.07
CA ARG A 181 14.28 4.21 11.33
C ARG A 181 14.61 4.87 9.99
N ILE A 182 13.98 4.38 8.92
CA ILE A 182 14.28 4.78 7.54
C ILE A 182 12.99 5.22 6.86
N ASP A 183 12.92 6.52 6.57
CA ASP A 183 11.79 7.15 5.91
C ASP A 183 11.72 6.73 4.43
N GLY A 184 10.52 6.37 3.96
CA GLY A 184 10.32 5.85 2.60
C GLY A 184 10.91 4.46 2.36
N GLY A 185 11.43 3.76 3.37
CA GLY A 185 11.95 2.40 3.25
C GLY A 185 10.86 1.33 3.25
N PRO A 186 11.13 0.10 2.76
CA PRO A 186 10.15 -0.98 2.75
C PRO A 186 9.85 -1.51 4.16
N ALA A 187 8.59 -1.47 4.60
CA ALA A 187 8.21 -2.00 5.90
C ALA A 187 8.34 -3.53 5.97
N MET A 188 8.59 -4.06 7.18
CA MET A 188 8.55 -5.50 7.45
C MET A 188 7.14 -6.01 7.82
N ALA A 189 6.10 -5.19 7.65
CA ALA A 189 4.75 -5.46 8.13
C ALA A 189 4.16 -6.78 7.59
N ASP A 190 3.42 -7.50 8.44
CA ASP A 190 2.53 -8.62 8.07
C ASP A 190 1.06 -8.18 8.13
N MET A 191 0.64 -7.48 7.07
CA MET A 191 -0.73 -6.98 6.95
C MET A 191 -1.77 -8.11 6.93
N VAL A 192 -1.44 -9.29 6.40
CA VAL A 192 -2.44 -10.37 6.24
C VAL A 192 -2.80 -10.97 7.59
N ASP A 193 -1.80 -11.32 8.38
CA ASP A 193 -2.05 -11.90 9.70
C ASP A 193 -2.53 -10.81 10.67
N PHE A 194 -2.14 -9.53 10.51
CA PHE A 194 -2.73 -8.40 11.25
C PHE A 194 -4.24 -8.27 11.01
N LEU A 195 -4.68 -8.20 9.75
CA LEU A 195 -6.12 -8.07 9.42
C LEU A 195 -6.92 -9.31 9.81
N THR A 196 -6.29 -10.49 9.76
CA THR A 196 -6.91 -11.73 10.23
C THR A 196 -7.12 -11.66 11.74
N SER A 197 -6.09 -11.26 12.50
CA SER A 197 -6.16 -11.06 13.95
C SER A 197 -7.21 -10.01 14.34
N LEU A 198 -7.23 -8.86 13.65
CA LEU A 198 -8.21 -7.79 13.85
C LEU A 198 -9.65 -8.31 13.64
N THR A 199 -9.89 -9.06 12.56
CA THR A 199 -11.22 -9.62 12.27
C THR A 199 -11.65 -10.64 13.31
N THR A 200 -10.73 -11.47 13.81
CA THR A 200 -11.01 -12.42 14.88
C THR A 200 -11.35 -11.71 16.19
N ALA A 201 -10.57 -10.68 16.56
CA ALA A 201 -10.84 -9.86 17.74
C ALA A 201 -12.22 -9.21 17.69
N LEU A 202 -12.62 -8.65 16.54
CA LEU A 202 -13.95 -8.08 16.34
C LEU A 202 -15.04 -9.16 16.51
N LYS A 203 -14.87 -10.35 15.91
CA LYS A 203 -15.82 -11.47 16.02
C LYS A 203 -16.01 -11.95 17.45
N GLU A 204 -14.92 -12.10 18.20
CA GLU A 204 -14.97 -12.50 19.61
C GLU A 204 -15.60 -11.43 20.51
N THR A 205 -15.65 -10.18 20.04
CA THR A 205 -16.32 -9.07 20.73
C THR A 205 -17.81 -9.01 20.40
N GLN A 206 -18.34 -9.78 19.44
CA GLN A 206 -19.76 -9.72 19.08
C GLN A 206 -20.68 -10.40 20.09
N ARG A 207 -21.96 -10.01 20.06
CA ARG A 207 -23.04 -10.66 20.80
C ARG A 207 -23.17 -12.11 20.36
N VAL A 208 -23.26 -13.02 21.33
CA VAL A 208 -23.54 -14.44 21.09
C VAL A 208 -24.97 -14.71 21.57
N ALA A 209 -25.79 -15.29 20.70
CA ALA A 209 -27.18 -15.59 21.03
C ALA A 209 -27.28 -16.44 22.31
N ASP A 210 -28.14 -16.02 23.23
CA ASP A 210 -28.41 -16.68 24.51
C ASP A 210 -27.18 -16.82 25.43
N GLN A 211 -26.14 -15.99 25.26
CA GLN A 211 -24.93 -16.00 26.08
C GLN A 211 -24.48 -14.59 26.46
N GLU A 212 -24.01 -14.42 27.70
CA GLU A 212 -23.32 -13.21 28.13
C GLU A 212 -21.94 -13.14 27.45
N ASN A 213 -21.55 -11.94 26.99
CA ASN A 213 -20.21 -11.70 26.47
C ASN A 213 -19.58 -10.52 27.25
N PRO A 214 -18.85 -10.79 28.35
CA PRO A 214 -18.20 -9.75 29.14
C PRO A 214 -17.20 -8.89 28.35
N ARG A 215 -16.65 -9.42 27.24
CA ARG A 215 -15.76 -8.66 26.35
C ARG A 215 -16.54 -7.59 25.59
N LEU A 216 -17.74 -7.92 25.11
CA LEU A 216 -18.62 -6.94 24.47
C LEU A 216 -19.06 -5.87 25.45
N ASP A 217 -19.41 -6.25 26.68
CA ASP A 217 -19.88 -5.29 27.68
C ASP A 217 -18.78 -4.25 28.02
N ARG A 218 -17.53 -4.69 28.21
CA ARG A 218 -16.37 -3.78 28.36
C ARG A 218 -16.13 -2.93 27.11
N PHE A 219 -16.24 -3.52 25.93
CA PHE A 219 -16.05 -2.80 24.66
C PHE A 219 -17.06 -1.66 24.51
N VAL A 220 -18.35 -1.93 24.75
CA VAL A 220 -19.43 -0.94 24.70
C VAL A 220 -19.19 0.17 25.73
N GLU A 221 -18.84 -0.18 26.97
CA GLU A 221 -18.54 0.81 28.01
C GLU A 221 -17.40 1.75 27.59
N ARG A 222 -16.31 1.20 27.05
CA ARG A 222 -15.15 1.97 26.61
C ARG A 222 -15.48 2.86 25.41
N VAL A 223 -16.26 2.36 24.43
CA VAL A 223 -16.67 3.16 23.26
C VAL A 223 -17.56 4.33 23.69
N LEU A 224 -18.57 4.09 24.53
CA LEU A 224 -19.44 5.17 25.03
C LEU A 224 -18.68 6.18 25.90
N ALA A 225 -17.66 5.74 26.65
CA ALA A 225 -16.84 6.63 27.47
C ALA A 225 -15.99 7.61 26.65
N MET A 226 -15.75 7.34 25.36
CA MET A 226 -14.99 8.24 24.48
C MET A 226 -15.79 9.47 24.01
N ASP A 227 -17.13 9.44 24.12
CA ASP A 227 -18.03 10.56 23.72
C ASP A 227 -17.69 11.12 22.33
N ASN A 228 -17.46 10.22 21.37
CA ASN A 228 -17.09 10.55 19.99
C ASN A 228 -18.27 10.25 19.04
N ASP A 229 -18.27 9.10 18.34
CA ASP A 229 -19.21 8.85 17.24
C ASP A 229 -20.48 8.09 17.66
N TYR A 230 -20.47 7.43 18.82
CA TYR A 230 -21.52 6.49 19.25
C TYR A 230 -22.26 6.98 20.50
N SER A 231 -23.59 6.87 20.50
CA SER A 231 -24.45 7.34 21.61
C SER A 231 -25.18 6.22 22.35
N SER A 232 -25.17 4.99 21.83
CA SER A 232 -25.89 3.86 22.42
C SER A 232 -25.21 2.51 22.18
N ALA A 233 -25.49 1.54 23.05
CA ALA A 233 -25.00 0.17 22.90
C ALA A 233 -25.54 -0.49 21.62
N GLU A 234 -26.78 -0.19 21.26
CA GLU A 234 -27.44 -0.73 20.07
C GLU A 234 -26.76 -0.26 18.77
N GLU A 235 -26.37 1.01 18.69
CA GLU A 235 -25.58 1.53 17.55
C GLU A 235 -24.22 0.85 17.46
N ILE A 236 -23.54 0.65 18.58
CA ILE A 236 -22.23 0.00 18.65
C ILE A 236 -22.33 -1.46 18.20
N GLU A 237 -23.30 -2.22 18.70
CA GLU A 237 -23.47 -3.63 18.32
C GLU A 237 -23.82 -3.78 16.82
N ALA A 238 -24.67 -2.90 16.28
CA ALA A 238 -25.03 -2.89 14.86
C ALA A 238 -23.83 -2.58 13.96
N ASP A 239 -23.04 -1.56 14.31
CA ASP A 239 -21.83 -1.22 13.55
C ASP A 239 -20.73 -2.26 13.73
N LEU A 240 -20.60 -2.89 14.90
CA LEU A 240 -19.68 -3.99 15.13
C LEU A 240 -19.99 -5.16 14.20
N GLU A 241 -21.27 -5.52 14.03
CA GLU A 241 -21.69 -6.52 13.06
C GLU A 241 -21.33 -6.13 11.62
N LYS A 242 -21.68 -4.92 11.22
CA LYS A 242 -21.33 -4.36 9.90
C LYS A 242 -19.83 -4.47 9.63
N TRP A 243 -18.99 -4.04 10.56
CA TRP A 243 -17.54 -4.02 10.38
C TRP A 243 -16.91 -5.42 10.42
N VAL A 244 -17.42 -6.34 11.25
CA VAL A 244 -17.03 -7.76 11.16
C VAL A 244 -17.30 -8.33 9.77
N ASN A 245 -18.45 -8.02 9.20
CA ASN A 245 -18.84 -8.51 7.88
C ASN A 245 -17.99 -7.89 6.76
N ILE A 246 -17.75 -6.58 6.80
CA ILE A 246 -16.85 -5.88 5.85
C ILE A 246 -15.43 -6.47 5.91
N ARG A 247 -14.85 -6.65 7.11
CA ARG A 247 -13.49 -7.20 7.26
C ARG A 247 -13.42 -8.67 6.88
N SER A 248 -14.45 -9.45 7.19
CA SER A 248 -14.56 -10.86 6.76
C SER A 248 -14.63 -10.98 5.24
N LEU A 249 -15.42 -10.12 4.58
CA LEU A 249 -15.51 -10.04 3.13
C LEU A 249 -14.13 -9.74 2.53
N TYR A 250 -13.46 -8.69 3.00
CA TYR A 250 -12.15 -8.30 2.49
C TYR A 250 -11.12 -9.44 2.63
N ASN A 251 -11.11 -10.14 3.77
CA ASN A 251 -10.22 -11.28 4.01
C ASN A 251 -10.54 -12.51 3.14
N ILE A 252 -11.82 -12.78 2.85
CA ILE A 252 -12.24 -13.90 1.99
C ILE A 252 -11.95 -13.63 0.52
N VAL A 253 -12.31 -12.44 0.04
CA VAL A 253 -12.04 -11.98 -1.33
C VAL A 253 -10.54 -12.02 -1.63
N ASN A 254 -9.72 -11.54 -0.69
CA ASN A 254 -8.26 -11.50 -0.86
C ASN A 254 -7.54 -12.73 -0.31
N ARG A 255 -8.25 -13.81 -0.02
CA ARG A 255 -7.62 -15.05 0.47
C ARG A 255 -6.70 -15.63 -0.60
N SER A 256 -5.40 -15.56 -0.35
CA SER A 256 -4.40 -16.00 -1.30
C SER A 256 -4.41 -17.51 -1.52
N THR A 257 -4.66 -17.93 -2.77
CA THR A 257 -4.66 -19.33 -3.17
C THR A 257 -4.05 -19.54 -4.55
N TYR A 258 -3.31 -20.63 -4.71
CA TYR A 258 -2.83 -21.13 -6.00
C TYR A 258 -3.06 -22.64 -6.08
N GLU A 259 -3.73 -23.12 -7.14
CA GLU A 259 -4.10 -24.54 -7.30
C GLU A 259 -4.78 -25.15 -6.06
N ASN A 260 -5.71 -24.41 -5.43
CA ASN A 260 -6.41 -24.77 -4.18
C ASN A 260 -5.52 -24.89 -2.93
N LYS A 261 -4.25 -24.48 -2.98
CA LYS A 261 -3.35 -24.39 -1.82
C LYS A 261 -3.26 -22.93 -1.36
N ARG A 262 -3.16 -22.72 -0.04
CA ARG A 262 -2.97 -21.38 0.53
C ARG A 262 -1.54 -20.92 0.29
N VAL A 263 -1.36 -19.70 -0.21
CA VAL A 263 -0.06 -19.02 -0.27
C VAL A 263 -0.03 -18.01 0.87
N ARG A 264 0.89 -18.16 1.82
CA ARG A 264 1.06 -17.19 2.91
C ARG A 264 2.11 -16.16 2.50
N TYR A 265 1.81 -14.88 2.71
CA TYR A 265 2.75 -13.80 2.37
C TYR A 265 3.87 -13.71 3.42
N GLY A 266 3.51 -13.78 4.70
CA GLY A 266 4.44 -13.48 5.79
C GLY A 266 4.84 -12.00 5.82
N TYR A 267 5.92 -11.71 6.51
CA TYR A 267 6.45 -10.35 6.68
C TYR A 267 6.96 -9.73 5.38
N ALA A 268 6.94 -8.39 5.34
CA ALA A 268 7.51 -7.52 4.32
C ALA A 268 6.86 -7.55 2.93
N ARG A 269 5.76 -8.29 2.76
CA ARG A 269 5.19 -8.55 1.43
C ARG A 269 3.67 -8.49 1.41
N LEU A 270 3.16 -8.00 0.28
CA LEU A 270 1.73 -7.91 0.02
C LEU A 270 1.47 -8.05 -1.48
N ASP A 271 0.42 -8.78 -1.86
CA ASP A 271 -0.13 -8.68 -3.22
C ASP A 271 -1.07 -7.46 -3.30
N ALA A 272 -0.47 -6.27 -3.33
CA ALA A 272 -1.20 -5.01 -3.39
C ALA A 272 -2.04 -4.91 -4.68
N PHE A 273 -1.50 -5.37 -5.81
CA PHE A 273 -2.19 -5.38 -7.10
C PHE A 273 -3.48 -6.21 -7.05
N GLY A 274 -3.40 -7.47 -6.65
CA GLY A 274 -4.56 -8.36 -6.55
C GLY A 274 -5.63 -7.79 -5.61
N ARG A 275 -5.22 -7.15 -4.53
CA ARG A 275 -6.13 -6.50 -3.55
C ARG A 275 -6.83 -5.27 -4.12
N ILE A 276 -6.09 -4.38 -4.78
CA ILE A 276 -6.65 -3.21 -5.47
C ILE A 276 -7.63 -3.66 -6.56
N PHE A 277 -7.22 -4.65 -7.36
CA PHE A 277 -8.04 -5.22 -8.43
C PHE A 277 -9.37 -5.75 -7.90
N ASN A 278 -9.32 -6.57 -6.84
CA ASN A 278 -10.53 -7.12 -6.25
C ASN A 278 -11.43 -6.06 -5.62
N ARG A 279 -10.87 -5.03 -4.98
CA ARG A 279 -11.66 -3.93 -4.42
C ARG A 279 -12.44 -3.18 -5.49
N VAL A 280 -11.81 -2.93 -6.64
CA VAL A 280 -12.50 -2.32 -7.79
C VAL A 280 -13.56 -3.26 -8.35
N LEU A 281 -13.25 -4.54 -8.58
CA LEU A 281 -14.23 -5.50 -9.10
C LEU A 281 -15.49 -5.61 -8.23
N GLN A 282 -15.33 -5.46 -6.92
CA GLN A 282 -16.44 -5.44 -5.98
C GLN A 282 -17.40 -4.26 -6.24
N HIS A 283 -16.91 -3.13 -6.74
CA HIS A 283 -17.71 -1.93 -6.98
C HIS A 283 -18.03 -1.70 -8.46
N THR A 284 -17.62 -2.61 -9.35
CA THR A 284 -17.95 -2.50 -10.79
C THR A 284 -18.93 -3.53 -11.27
N ILE A 285 -19.01 -4.70 -10.64
CA ILE A 285 -19.99 -5.72 -11.00
C ILE A 285 -21.41 -5.30 -10.57
N ASN A 286 -22.42 -5.71 -11.33
CA ASN A 286 -23.83 -5.42 -11.05
C ASN A 286 -24.64 -6.69 -10.69
N HIS A 287 -25.91 -6.51 -10.29
CA HIS A 287 -26.76 -7.61 -9.83
C HIS A 287 -26.92 -8.73 -10.86
N GLU A 288 -27.23 -8.40 -12.12
CA GLU A 288 -27.41 -9.38 -13.21
C GLU A 288 -26.13 -10.22 -13.43
N GLN A 289 -24.96 -9.59 -13.37
CA GLN A 289 -23.68 -10.26 -13.52
C GLN A 289 -23.38 -11.18 -12.34
N VAL A 290 -23.68 -10.77 -11.10
CA VAL A 290 -23.55 -11.64 -9.93
C VAL A 290 -24.49 -12.84 -10.06
N GLU A 291 -25.76 -12.63 -10.38
CA GLU A 291 -26.76 -13.69 -10.56
C GLU A 291 -26.30 -14.72 -11.60
N THR A 292 -25.91 -14.24 -12.77
CA THR A 292 -25.39 -15.08 -13.86
C THR A 292 -24.16 -15.86 -13.40
N THR A 293 -23.24 -15.20 -12.69
CA THR A 293 -22.02 -15.83 -12.18
C THR A 293 -22.34 -16.93 -11.18
N LEU A 294 -23.23 -16.69 -10.22
CA LEU A 294 -23.64 -17.66 -9.21
C LEU A 294 -24.31 -18.90 -9.85
N LYS A 295 -25.15 -18.69 -10.88
CA LYS A 295 -25.81 -19.78 -11.62
C LYS A 295 -24.82 -20.67 -12.40
N LEU A 296 -23.67 -20.13 -12.79
CA LEU A 296 -22.67 -20.82 -13.62
C LEU A 296 -21.52 -21.47 -12.84
N VAL A 297 -21.43 -21.27 -11.52
CA VAL A 297 -20.39 -21.90 -10.71
C VAL A 297 -20.62 -23.42 -10.68
N THR A 298 -19.61 -24.19 -11.07
CA THR A 298 -19.68 -25.65 -11.11
C THR A 298 -18.54 -26.30 -10.34
N VAL A 299 -18.81 -27.52 -9.86
CA VAL A 299 -17.85 -28.39 -9.18
C VAL A 299 -17.95 -29.80 -9.78
N LYS A 300 -16.82 -30.50 -9.90
CA LYS A 300 -16.80 -31.89 -10.36
C LYS A 300 -16.94 -32.82 -9.16
N ARG A 301 -18.10 -33.46 -9.01
CA ARG A 301 -18.39 -34.45 -7.94
C ARG A 301 -18.62 -35.81 -8.59
N ASN A 302 -17.90 -36.84 -8.14
CA ASN A 302 -17.96 -38.20 -8.71
C ASN A 302 -17.80 -38.26 -10.24
N GLY A 303 -16.91 -37.42 -10.79
CA GLY A 303 -16.67 -37.35 -12.23
C GLY A 303 -17.69 -36.51 -13.02
N VAL A 304 -18.80 -36.11 -12.41
CA VAL A 304 -19.88 -35.33 -13.04
C VAL A 304 -19.73 -33.85 -12.70
N GLN A 305 -19.87 -32.98 -13.69
CA GLN A 305 -19.92 -31.54 -13.47
C GLN A 305 -21.32 -31.16 -12.98
N GLN A 306 -21.39 -30.54 -11.81
CA GLN A 306 -22.63 -30.16 -11.14
C GLN A 306 -22.55 -28.67 -10.76
N ARG A 307 -23.68 -27.97 -10.77
CA ARG A 307 -23.76 -26.60 -10.24
C ARG A 307 -23.49 -26.61 -8.73
N VAL A 308 -22.81 -25.57 -8.25
CA VAL A 308 -22.60 -25.35 -6.81
C VAL A 308 -23.90 -24.87 -6.14
N LEU A 309 -24.67 -24.05 -6.86
CA LEU A 309 -25.91 -23.44 -6.38
C LEU A 309 -27.09 -23.78 -7.31
N THR A 310 -28.23 -24.11 -6.73
CA THR A 310 -29.53 -24.20 -7.40
C THR A 310 -30.10 -22.80 -7.69
N ASP A 311 -31.06 -22.67 -8.61
CA ASP A 311 -31.68 -21.37 -8.90
C ASP A 311 -32.39 -20.79 -7.68
N ALA A 312 -33.08 -21.61 -6.90
CA ALA A 312 -33.75 -21.18 -5.68
C ALA A 312 -32.76 -20.64 -4.61
N GLU A 313 -31.58 -21.26 -4.49
CA GLU A 313 -30.53 -20.75 -3.61
C GLU A 313 -29.96 -19.42 -4.11
N VAL A 314 -29.79 -19.25 -5.43
CA VAL A 314 -29.32 -17.98 -6.01
C VAL A 314 -30.34 -16.87 -5.74
N ASP A 315 -31.61 -17.11 -6.02
CA ASP A 315 -32.69 -16.14 -5.78
C ASP A 315 -32.74 -15.74 -4.30
N LYS A 316 -32.50 -16.70 -3.40
CA LYS A 316 -32.46 -16.44 -1.96
C LYS A 316 -31.22 -15.66 -1.52
N VAL A 317 -30.06 -15.96 -2.08
CA VAL A 317 -28.81 -15.25 -1.79
C VAL A 317 -28.90 -13.78 -2.21
N LEU A 318 -29.62 -13.49 -3.30
CA LEU A 318 -29.74 -12.15 -3.89
C LEU A 318 -31.01 -11.40 -3.50
N ALA A 319 -31.86 -11.95 -2.63
CA ALA A 319 -33.17 -11.39 -2.31
C ALA A 319 -33.14 -9.90 -1.86
N ASP A 320 -32.07 -9.50 -1.16
CA ASP A 320 -31.85 -8.15 -0.63
C ASP A 320 -30.77 -7.35 -1.39
N VAL A 321 -30.37 -7.82 -2.58
CA VAL A 321 -29.41 -7.13 -3.45
C VAL A 321 -30.19 -6.41 -4.55
N ARG A 322 -30.05 -5.09 -4.63
CA ARG A 322 -30.84 -4.21 -5.53
C ARG A 322 -29.98 -3.38 -6.48
N GLY A 323 -28.66 -3.41 -6.33
CA GLY A 323 -27.71 -2.67 -7.16
C GLY A 323 -27.75 -3.04 -8.65
N GLU A 324 -28.54 -2.32 -9.45
CA GLU A 324 -28.66 -2.53 -10.90
C GLU A 324 -27.41 -2.07 -11.67
N THR A 325 -26.76 -1.00 -11.20
CA THR A 325 -25.58 -0.41 -11.86
C THR A 325 -24.28 -0.75 -11.13
N ILE A 326 -24.28 -0.67 -9.80
CA ILE A 326 -23.16 -0.96 -8.90
C ILE A 326 -23.73 -1.60 -7.62
N LEU A 327 -22.99 -2.55 -7.04
CA LEU A 327 -23.27 -3.07 -5.70
C LEU A 327 -22.47 -2.30 -4.65
N THR A 328 -23.10 -2.08 -3.51
CA THR A 328 -22.49 -1.51 -2.32
C THR A 328 -21.68 -2.54 -1.53
N ASP A 329 -20.80 -2.08 -0.64
CA ASP A 329 -20.15 -2.93 0.37
C ASP A 329 -21.18 -3.74 1.18
N GLU A 330 -22.33 -3.13 1.48
CA GLU A 330 -23.40 -3.75 2.25
C GLU A 330 -24.02 -4.95 1.54
N GLU A 331 -24.41 -4.75 0.28
CA GLU A 331 -24.97 -5.81 -0.54
C GLU A 331 -23.98 -6.97 -0.73
N PHE A 332 -22.69 -6.65 -0.89
CA PHE A 332 -21.66 -7.67 -1.07
C PHE A 332 -21.41 -8.52 0.16
N TRP A 333 -21.35 -7.92 1.36
CA TRP A 333 -21.20 -8.72 2.56
C TRP A 333 -22.48 -9.52 2.86
N LYS A 334 -23.67 -9.01 2.53
CA LYS A 334 -24.92 -9.78 2.61
C LYS A 334 -24.89 -11.01 1.69
N ILE A 335 -24.42 -10.87 0.46
CA ILE A 335 -24.22 -12.01 -0.46
C ILE A 335 -23.33 -13.06 0.22
N LEU A 336 -22.21 -12.63 0.79
CA LEU A 336 -21.27 -13.52 1.46
C LEU A 336 -21.89 -14.24 2.66
N VAL A 337 -22.57 -13.50 3.54
CA VAL A 337 -23.29 -14.07 4.69
C VAL A 337 -24.34 -15.08 4.24
N ASN A 338 -25.14 -14.73 3.24
CA ASN A 338 -26.18 -15.61 2.68
C ASN A 338 -25.60 -16.89 2.07
N LEU A 339 -24.45 -16.81 1.39
CA LEU A 339 -23.76 -17.98 0.85
C LEU A 339 -23.29 -18.95 1.94
N GLN A 340 -23.04 -18.45 3.15
CA GLN A 340 -22.55 -19.26 4.29
C GLN A 340 -23.65 -19.61 5.29
N SER A 341 -24.85 -19.06 5.15
CA SER A 341 -25.96 -19.25 6.09
C SER A 341 -26.43 -20.70 6.12
N ASP A 342 -26.66 -21.22 7.32
CA ASP A 342 -27.24 -22.54 7.59
C ASP A 342 -28.77 -22.51 7.69
N GLN A 343 -29.39 -21.34 7.55
CA GLN A 343 -30.83 -21.17 7.61
C GLN A 343 -31.52 -21.91 6.44
N PRO A 344 -32.74 -22.46 6.64
CA PRO A 344 -33.40 -23.30 5.65
C PRO A 344 -33.49 -22.64 4.26
N GLY A 345 -32.98 -23.28 3.21
CA GLY A 345 -33.01 -22.79 1.83
C GLY A 345 -31.83 -21.91 1.41
N TYR A 346 -30.91 -21.59 2.32
CA TYR A 346 -29.58 -21.07 1.98
C TYR A 346 -28.61 -22.23 1.72
N PRO A 347 -27.53 -21.99 0.95
CA PRO A 347 -26.65 -23.06 0.48
C PRO A 347 -25.65 -23.60 1.52
N ASN A 348 -25.41 -22.90 2.64
CA ASN A 348 -24.45 -23.29 3.69
C ASN A 348 -23.08 -23.72 3.12
N LEU A 349 -22.48 -22.87 2.28
CA LEU A 349 -21.24 -23.22 1.60
C LEU A 349 -20.07 -23.32 2.56
N GLY A 350 -19.44 -24.50 2.60
CA GLY A 350 -18.12 -24.66 3.19
C GLY A 350 -17.06 -23.85 2.42
N ILE A 351 -15.96 -23.52 3.10
CA ILE A 351 -14.90 -22.64 2.57
C ILE A 351 -14.41 -23.03 1.17
N ARG A 352 -14.32 -24.32 0.83
CA ARG A 352 -13.86 -24.75 -0.51
C ARG A 352 -14.82 -24.34 -1.62
N ASP A 353 -16.13 -24.51 -1.42
CA ASP A 353 -17.14 -24.12 -2.41
C ASP A 353 -17.32 -22.60 -2.44
N LEU A 354 -17.20 -21.94 -1.28
CA LEU A 354 -17.20 -20.48 -1.20
C LEU A 354 -16.06 -19.86 -2.02
N LEU A 355 -14.83 -20.38 -1.92
CA LEU A 355 -13.71 -19.87 -2.71
C LEU A 355 -13.87 -20.15 -4.22
N ARG A 356 -14.61 -21.21 -4.61
CA ARG A 356 -14.98 -21.43 -6.02
C ARG A 356 -15.93 -20.36 -6.53
N VAL A 357 -16.90 -19.96 -5.72
CA VAL A 357 -17.80 -18.85 -6.04
C VAL A 357 -17.02 -17.55 -6.15
N ARG A 358 -16.17 -17.26 -5.15
CA ARG A 358 -15.26 -16.10 -5.19
C ARG A 358 -14.44 -16.06 -6.48
N ASP A 359 -13.79 -17.16 -6.88
CA ASP A 359 -12.92 -17.21 -8.08
C ASP A 359 -13.65 -17.00 -9.41
N LYS A 360 -14.98 -16.93 -9.39
CA LYS A 360 -15.78 -16.54 -10.55
C LYS A 360 -16.11 -15.06 -10.59
N ILE A 361 -16.06 -14.37 -9.45
CA ILE A 361 -16.33 -12.93 -9.32
C ILE A 361 -15.02 -12.13 -9.23
N PHE A 362 -14.03 -12.67 -8.50
CA PHE A 362 -12.78 -12.05 -8.12
C PHE A 362 -11.58 -12.88 -8.57
N ASN A 363 -10.38 -12.34 -8.39
CA ASN A 363 -9.13 -13.02 -8.69
C ASN A 363 -8.35 -13.34 -7.41
N PRO A 364 -7.68 -14.50 -7.31
CA PRO A 364 -6.90 -14.84 -6.13
C PRO A 364 -5.67 -13.94 -6.01
N ALA A 365 -5.54 -13.15 -4.95
CA ALA A 365 -4.34 -12.35 -4.68
C ALA A 365 -3.16 -13.26 -4.28
N ASN A 366 -2.44 -13.86 -5.25
CA ASN A 366 -1.47 -14.93 -5.04
C ASN A 366 -0.04 -14.64 -5.50
N ALA A 367 0.29 -13.37 -5.76
CA ALA A 367 1.64 -12.96 -6.12
C ALA A 367 2.15 -11.86 -5.17
N PRO A 368 2.50 -12.20 -3.92
CA PRO A 368 2.98 -11.22 -2.96
C PRO A 368 4.30 -10.61 -3.39
N VAL A 369 4.39 -9.28 -3.28
CA VAL A 369 5.60 -8.51 -3.61
C VAL A 369 6.09 -7.71 -2.40
N SER A 370 7.38 -7.45 -2.34
CA SER A 370 7.96 -6.53 -1.36
C SER A 370 7.43 -5.12 -1.58
N TYR A 371 7.27 -4.37 -0.50
CA TYR A 371 7.01 -2.93 -0.61
C TYR A 371 8.20 -2.25 -1.33
N PRO A 372 7.99 -1.43 -2.37
CA PRO A 372 9.06 -0.62 -2.94
C PRO A 372 9.43 0.52 -1.99
N PHE A 373 10.65 1.04 -2.05
CA PHE A 373 10.99 2.30 -1.37
C PHE A 373 10.43 3.51 -2.13
N LEU A 374 10.33 4.66 -1.45
CA LEU A 374 9.76 5.90 -1.97
C LEU A 374 10.80 6.96 -2.35
N TRP A 375 12.05 6.86 -1.90
CA TRP A 375 13.08 7.78 -2.42
C TRP A 375 13.25 7.58 -3.92
N ASP A 376 13.54 8.66 -4.66
CA ASP A 376 13.64 8.70 -6.12
C ASP A 376 12.34 8.44 -6.94
N ILE A 377 11.22 8.05 -6.33
CA ILE A 377 10.00 7.70 -7.12
C ILE A 377 9.46 8.90 -7.89
N THR A 378 9.55 10.11 -7.32
CA THR A 378 9.11 11.37 -7.96
C THR A 378 9.99 11.76 -9.15
N ARG A 379 11.10 11.04 -9.35
CA ARG A 379 12.07 11.23 -10.43
C ARG A 379 12.03 10.09 -11.46
N ALA A 380 11.31 9.02 -11.17
CA ALA A 380 11.15 7.88 -12.08
C ALA A 380 10.08 8.16 -13.15
N ASP A 381 10.32 7.68 -14.36
CA ASP A 381 9.36 7.80 -15.47
C ASP A 381 8.14 6.89 -15.33
N TYR A 382 8.37 5.70 -14.76
CA TYR A 382 7.35 4.72 -14.39
C TYR A 382 7.61 4.18 -12.98
N VAL A 383 6.54 3.75 -12.33
CA VAL A 383 6.58 3.21 -10.96
C VAL A 383 5.76 1.92 -10.84
N GLN A 384 5.76 1.34 -9.64
CA GLN A 384 5.34 -0.03 -9.36
C GLN A 384 6.29 -1.07 -10.00
N TRP A 385 6.19 -2.34 -9.62
CA TRP A 385 7.16 -3.37 -10.01
C TRP A 385 7.18 -3.67 -11.52
N ASN A 386 6.02 -3.61 -12.18
CA ASN A 386 5.86 -3.88 -13.61
C ASN A 386 5.70 -2.61 -14.48
N ALA A 387 5.97 -1.42 -13.92
CA ALA A 387 5.78 -0.16 -14.62
C ALA A 387 4.35 0.03 -15.17
N LEU A 388 3.32 -0.42 -14.44
CA LEU A 388 1.91 -0.19 -14.81
C LEU A 388 1.58 1.31 -14.82
N ALA A 389 2.08 2.05 -13.84
CA ALA A 389 1.76 3.46 -13.67
C ALA A 389 2.85 4.35 -14.29
N SER A 390 2.47 5.15 -15.29
CA SER A 390 3.27 6.29 -15.74
C SER A 390 3.28 7.34 -14.65
N ASN A 391 4.44 7.92 -14.39
CA ASN A 391 4.62 8.93 -13.36
C ASN A 391 4.52 10.36 -13.92
N ALA A 392 4.04 10.53 -15.16
CA ALA A 392 3.88 11.84 -15.80
C ALA A 392 2.46 12.40 -15.64
N ALA A 393 2.32 13.72 -15.76
CA ALA A 393 1.04 14.44 -15.67
C ALA A 393 0.25 14.04 -14.41
N ILE A 394 -1.04 13.70 -14.53
CA ILE A 394 -1.92 13.26 -13.43
C ILE A 394 -1.63 11.83 -12.93
N GLY A 395 -0.64 11.14 -13.51
CA GLY A 395 -0.26 9.77 -13.19
C GLY A 395 -0.02 9.50 -11.70
N PRO A 396 0.77 10.32 -10.98
CA PRO A 396 1.00 10.12 -9.54
C PRO A 396 -0.28 10.14 -8.71
N LEU A 397 -1.17 11.10 -8.96
CA LEU A 397 -2.44 11.22 -8.23
C LEU A 397 -3.38 10.04 -8.53
N GLY A 398 -3.48 9.64 -9.80
CA GLY A 398 -4.28 8.48 -10.21
C GLY A 398 -3.78 7.16 -9.61
N ARG A 399 -2.45 6.97 -9.57
CA ARG A 399 -1.81 5.84 -8.93
C ARG A 399 -2.12 5.80 -7.43
N ASN A 400 -1.88 6.91 -6.73
CA ASN A 400 -2.09 6.98 -5.28
C ASN A 400 -3.56 6.77 -4.91
N ALA A 401 -4.51 7.35 -5.65
CA ALA A 401 -5.94 7.09 -5.45
C ALA A 401 -6.29 5.60 -5.65
N GLY A 402 -5.66 4.93 -6.62
CA GLY A 402 -5.80 3.47 -6.81
C GLY A 402 -5.21 2.66 -5.66
N GLU A 403 -4.10 3.10 -5.08
CA GLU A 403 -3.49 2.46 -3.91
C GLU A 403 -4.37 2.62 -2.66
N VAL A 404 -4.85 3.83 -2.35
CA VAL A 404 -5.78 4.11 -1.24
C VAL A 404 -7.07 3.30 -1.38
N THR A 405 -7.58 3.14 -2.61
CA THR A 405 -8.69 2.24 -2.90
C THR A 405 -8.42 0.83 -2.37
N GLY A 406 -7.26 0.24 -2.66
CA GLY A 406 -6.89 -1.09 -2.18
C GLY A 406 -6.60 -1.19 -0.68
N VAL A 407 -6.21 -0.07 -0.06
CA VAL A 407 -6.00 0.08 1.39
C VAL A 407 -7.16 0.81 2.06
N PHE A 408 -8.37 0.31 1.84
CA PHE A 408 -9.56 0.57 2.67
C PHE A 408 -10.29 1.90 2.49
N ALA A 409 -10.13 2.62 1.38
CA ALA A 409 -11.08 3.70 1.09
C ALA A 409 -12.53 3.22 1.13
N THR A 410 -13.42 4.03 1.72
CA THR A 410 -14.86 3.90 1.52
C THR A 410 -15.21 4.34 0.10
N LEU A 411 -15.88 3.47 -0.66
CA LEU A 411 -16.24 3.70 -2.05
C LEU A 411 -17.76 3.79 -2.20
N ASP A 412 -18.33 4.96 -1.93
CA ASP A 412 -19.76 5.24 -2.07
C ASP A 412 -20.16 5.52 -3.52
N TRP A 413 -19.73 4.65 -4.43
CA TRP A 413 -20.03 4.77 -5.85
C TRP A 413 -21.50 4.47 -6.09
N HIS A 414 -22.19 5.40 -6.75
CA HIS A 414 -23.61 5.29 -7.00
C HIS A 414 -23.98 5.85 -8.37
N GLU A 415 -25.12 5.41 -8.89
CA GLU A 415 -25.69 6.00 -10.08
C GLU A 415 -26.12 7.45 -9.80
N GLN A 416 -25.73 8.36 -10.69
CA GLN A 416 -26.17 9.73 -10.64
C GLN A 416 -27.64 9.82 -11.05
N THR A 417 -28.51 10.05 -10.06
CA THR A 417 -29.96 10.16 -10.26
C THR A 417 -30.46 11.62 -10.14
N GLY A 418 -31.74 11.84 -10.46
CA GLY A 418 -32.44 13.11 -10.25
C GLY A 418 -32.16 14.19 -11.30
N PHE A 419 -32.44 15.46 -10.97
CA PHE A 419 -32.32 16.62 -11.87
C PHE A 419 -30.92 16.75 -12.51
N TRP A 420 -29.88 16.33 -11.80
CA TRP A 420 -28.49 16.44 -12.25
C TRP A 420 -28.04 15.28 -13.14
N ALA A 421 -28.82 14.20 -13.29
CA ALA A 421 -28.46 13.03 -14.08
C ALA A 421 -28.17 13.39 -15.55
N GLU A 422 -29.04 14.18 -16.20
CA GLU A 422 -28.85 14.54 -17.60
C GLU A 422 -27.65 15.49 -17.81
N PHE A 423 -27.35 16.33 -16.82
CA PHE A 423 -26.20 17.22 -16.86
C PHE A 423 -24.88 16.51 -16.52
N SER A 424 -24.93 15.40 -15.78
CA SER A 424 -23.75 14.66 -15.35
C SER A 424 -22.95 14.06 -16.51
N LYS A 425 -23.59 13.78 -17.64
CA LYS A 425 -22.94 13.32 -18.88
C LYS A 425 -21.99 14.37 -19.47
N PHE A 426 -22.16 15.65 -19.12
CA PHE A 426 -21.28 16.75 -19.52
C PHE A 426 -20.24 17.10 -18.45
N SER A 427 -20.21 16.36 -17.34
CA SER A 427 -19.24 16.58 -16.27
C SER A 427 -17.83 16.11 -16.69
N LEU A 428 -16.80 16.70 -16.09
CA LEU A 428 -15.42 16.29 -16.30
C LEU A 428 -15.18 14.82 -15.92
N PRO A 429 -15.73 14.28 -14.81
CA PRO A 429 -15.69 12.85 -14.53
C PRO A 429 -16.23 11.98 -15.64
N ALA A 430 -17.44 12.28 -16.14
CA ALA A 430 -18.06 11.49 -17.21
C ALA A 430 -17.24 11.54 -18.50
N PHE A 431 -16.65 12.70 -18.83
CA PHE A 431 -15.73 12.84 -19.97
C PHE A 431 -14.47 11.98 -19.83
N ILE A 432 -13.81 12.06 -18.67
CA ILE A 432 -12.52 11.38 -18.45
C ILE A 432 -12.69 9.87 -18.25
N SER A 433 -13.78 9.44 -17.62
CA SER A 433 -14.09 8.01 -17.42
C SER A 433 -14.80 7.38 -18.62
N GLY A 434 -15.04 8.12 -19.70
CA GLY A 434 -15.70 7.61 -20.92
C GLY A 434 -17.20 7.32 -20.79
N GLN A 435 -17.87 7.90 -19.79
CA GLN A 435 -19.30 7.68 -19.50
C GLN A 435 -20.25 8.67 -20.23
N THR A 436 -19.73 9.59 -21.05
CA THR A 436 -20.57 10.62 -21.74
C THR A 436 -21.62 10.03 -22.69
N THR A 437 -21.40 8.81 -23.18
CA THR A 437 -22.32 8.09 -24.08
C THR A 437 -23.23 7.11 -23.34
N LYS A 438 -23.12 7.03 -22.01
CA LYS A 438 -23.88 6.06 -21.20
C LYS A 438 -25.27 6.58 -20.86
N GLY A 439 -26.21 5.64 -20.70
CA GLY A 439 -27.54 5.93 -20.17
C GLY A 439 -27.48 6.40 -18.72
N THR A 440 -26.58 5.78 -17.94
CA THR A 440 -26.36 6.03 -16.52
C THR A 440 -24.90 6.38 -16.26
N VAL A 441 -24.67 7.41 -15.43
CA VAL A 441 -23.32 7.87 -15.07
C VAL A 441 -23.06 7.51 -13.61
N ILE A 442 -21.92 6.89 -13.34
CA ILE A 442 -21.43 6.58 -12.00
C ILE A 442 -20.80 7.85 -11.41
N ASN A 443 -21.24 8.20 -10.21
CA ASN A 443 -20.57 9.14 -9.34
C ASN A 443 -19.56 8.39 -8.46
N PHE A 444 -18.27 8.74 -8.58
CA PHE A 444 -17.18 8.11 -7.83
C PHE A 444 -16.95 8.77 -6.47
N LYS A 445 -18.00 8.98 -5.68
CA LYS A 445 -17.88 9.51 -4.32
C LYS A 445 -17.06 8.53 -3.48
N SER A 446 -16.06 9.02 -2.75
CA SER A 446 -15.23 8.19 -1.87
C SER A 446 -14.63 9.03 -0.73
N SER A 447 -13.98 8.36 0.21
CA SER A 447 -13.20 8.96 1.30
C SER A 447 -11.84 9.52 0.85
N ILE A 448 -11.40 9.23 -0.38
CA ILE A 448 -10.03 9.51 -0.84
C ILE A 448 -9.69 11.02 -0.83
N ASP A 449 -8.68 11.41 -0.05
CA ASP A 449 -8.24 12.80 0.06
C ASP A 449 -7.19 13.14 -1.02
N LEU A 450 -7.69 13.56 -2.19
CA LEU A 450 -6.84 13.98 -3.33
C LEU A 450 -5.91 15.16 -3.00
N PHE A 451 -6.29 16.04 -2.08
CA PHE A 451 -5.50 17.20 -1.70
C PHE A 451 -4.27 16.79 -0.89
N ASN A 452 -4.46 15.90 0.10
CA ASN A 452 -3.34 15.36 0.87
C ASN A 452 -2.46 14.44 0.02
N LEU A 453 -3.04 13.63 -0.88
CA LEU A 453 -2.26 12.81 -1.81
C LEU A 453 -1.32 13.65 -2.69
N GLN A 454 -1.79 14.79 -3.21
CA GLN A 454 -0.94 15.70 -3.97
C GLN A 454 0.16 16.32 -3.12
N ARG A 455 -0.14 16.71 -1.87
CA ARG A 455 0.85 17.29 -0.96
C ARG A 455 1.92 16.28 -0.56
N LEU A 456 1.54 15.02 -0.36
CA LEU A 456 2.46 13.93 -0.05
C LEU A 456 3.42 13.70 -1.22
N GLU A 457 2.93 13.70 -2.47
CA GLU A 457 3.80 13.65 -3.66
C GLU A 457 4.81 14.80 -3.69
N SER A 458 4.36 16.04 -3.49
CA SER A 458 5.26 17.21 -3.45
C SER A 458 6.28 17.11 -2.31
N HIS A 459 5.92 16.49 -1.18
CA HIS A 459 6.81 16.27 -0.05
C HIS A 459 7.91 15.24 -0.37
N LEU A 460 7.55 14.13 -1.02
CA LEU A 460 8.47 13.06 -1.43
C LEU A 460 9.55 13.51 -2.43
N VAL A 461 9.38 14.67 -3.09
CA VAL A 461 10.41 15.24 -3.98
C VAL A 461 11.73 15.53 -3.24
N THR A 462 11.63 15.83 -1.94
CA THR A 462 12.78 16.15 -1.07
C THR A 462 13.36 14.96 -0.33
N LEU A 463 12.72 13.79 -0.41
CA LEU A 463 13.21 12.58 0.23
C LEU A 463 14.43 12.05 -0.51
N GLU A 464 15.52 11.89 0.22
CA GLU A 464 16.75 11.27 -0.26
C GLU A 464 16.86 9.82 0.27
N SER A 465 17.65 8.98 -0.42
CA SER A 465 17.92 7.61 0.02
C SER A 465 18.61 7.57 1.41
N PRO A 466 18.74 6.43 2.08
CA PRO A 466 19.63 6.32 3.25
C PRO A 466 21.08 6.02 2.83
N ARG A 467 22.07 6.71 3.42
CA ARG A 467 23.49 6.31 3.25
C ARG A 467 23.86 5.20 4.22
N TRP A 468 24.93 4.46 3.90
CA TRP A 468 25.46 3.41 4.76
C TRP A 468 25.91 3.95 6.13
N PRO A 469 25.30 3.50 7.26
CA PRO A 469 25.57 4.09 8.56
C PRO A 469 26.71 3.43 9.33
N PHE A 470 27.08 2.19 8.98
CA PHE A 470 27.97 1.36 9.80
C PHE A 470 29.44 1.71 9.60
N CYS A 471 30.17 1.81 10.71
CA CYS A 471 31.62 1.83 10.75
C CYS A 471 32.17 0.41 10.85
N ARG A 472 33.36 0.20 10.32
CA ARG A 472 34.09 -1.06 10.39
C ARG A 472 35.41 -0.87 11.13
N ALA A 473 35.56 -1.60 12.23
CA ALA A 473 36.75 -1.56 13.06
C ALA A 473 37.96 -2.11 12.30
N LYS A 474 39.03 -1.32 12.16
CA LYS A 474 40.23 -1.74 11.42
C LYS A 474 40.95 -2.91 12.12
N ALA A 475 40.94 -2.93 13.45
CA ALA A 475 41.65 -3.93 14.23
C ALA A 475 40.96 -5.31 14.23
N THR A 476 39.62 -5.34 14.25
CA THR A 476 38.84 -6.58 14.40
C THR A 476 38.07 -6.97 13.14
N GLY A 477 37.85 -6.02 12.23
CA GLY A 477 36.99 -6.19 11.06
C GLY A 477 35.50 -6.15 11.36
N GLU A 478 35.10 -5.95 12.63
CA GLU A 478 33.71 -5.93 13.07
C GLU A 478 32.98 -4.64 12.71
N TYR A 479 31.69 -4.73 12.45
CA TYR A 479 30.83 -3.58 12.23
C TYR A 479 30.25 -3.04 13.56
N TYR A 480 30.04 -1.73 13.59
CA TYR A 480 29.33 -1.02 14.66
C TYR A 480 28.65 0.24 14.12
N LEU A 481 27.63 0.71 14.83
CA LEU A 481 27.02 2.01 14.58
C LEU A 481 27.78 3.09 15.37
N PRO A 482 28.20 4.20 14.76
CA PRO A 482 28.88 5.26 15.49
C PRO A 482 27.96 5.91 16.54
N THR A 483 28.55 6.28 17.67
CA THR A 483 27.89 7.06 18.73
C THR A 483 28.09 8.54 18.49
N GLY A 484 27.13 9.37 18.87
CA GLY A 484 27.23 10.82 18.68
C GLY A 484 26.16 11.56 19.47
N VAL A 485 26.00 12.85 19.18
CA VAL A 485 24.90 13.66 19.73
C VAL A 485 23.58 13.08 19.21
N ALA A 486 22.57 12.97 20.08
CA ALA A 486 21.29 12.33 19.78
C ALA A 486 20.64 12.83 18.48
N ASP A 487 20.78 14.12 18.18
CA ASP A 487 20.15 14.79 17.03
C ASP A 487 20.97 14.69 15.73
N SER A 488 22.20 14.18 15.79
CA SER A 488 23.04 14.00 14.60
C SER A 488 22.68 12.70 13.87
N PRO A 489 22.43 12.73 12.54
CA PRO A 489 22.16 11.53 11.77
C PRO A 489 23.28 10.49 11.88
N VAL A 490 22.92 9.21 12.07
CA VAL A 490 23.91 8.15 12.37
C VAL A 490 24.93 7.96 11.24
N ASP A 491 24.49 8.13 9.99
CA ASP A 491 25.32 8.05 8.80
C ASP A 491 26.32 9.21 8.64
N GLU A 492 26.10 10.35 9.30
CA GLU A 492 27.01 11.50 9.28
C GLU A 492 28.02 11.51 10.44
N ARG A 493 27.81 10.68 11.46
CA ARG A 493 28.73 10.58 12.61
C ARG A 493 30.06 9.94 12.19
N GLU A 494 31.14 10.46 12.77
CA GLU A 494 32.50 9.97 12.55
C GLU A 494 32.71 8.57 13.16
N CYS A 495 33.53 7.76 12.47
CA CYS A 495 34.01 6.50 13.04
C CYS A 495 35.16 6.75 14.02
N ALA A 496 35.46 5.78 14.89
CA ALA A 496 36.62 5.83 15.75
C ALA A 496 37.93 5.96 14.93
N GLN A 497 38.98 6.51 15.55
CA GLN A 497 40.23 6.82 14.85
C GLN A 497 40.83 5.58 14.17
N GLY A 498 40.99 5.65 12.85
CA GLY A 498 41.56 4.58 12.03
C GLY A 498 40.53 3.58 11.48
N ASP A 499 39.27 3.67 11.90
CA ASP A 499 38.15 2.93 11.33
C ASP A 499 37.57 3.67 10.12
N HIS A 500 36.80 2.95 9.30
CA HIS A 500 36.18 3.50 8.10
C HIS A 500 34.77 2.94 7.93
N LYS A 501 33.88 3.70 7.28
CA LYS A 501 32.55 3.19 6.89
C LYS A 501 32.62 2.20 5.73
N LEU A 502 33.47 2.53 4.75
CA LEU A 502 33.60 1.83 3.48
C LEU A 502 35.07 1.73 3.06
N ASP A 503 35.42 0.62 2.39
CA ASP A 503 36.74 0.37 1.84
C ASP A 503 36.87 0.91 0.41
N ALA A 504 37.66 1.98 0.25
CA ALA A 504 37.79 2.68 -1.04
C ALA A 504 38.40 1.82 -2.16
N GLU A 505 39.31 0.88 -1.83
CA GLU A 505 39.91 0.01 -2.84
C GLU A 505 38.91 -1.03 -3.33
N LYS A 506 38.12 -1.59 -2.43
CA LYS A 506 37.01 -2.49 -2.78
C LYS A 506 35.94 -1.79 -3.60
N ILE A 507 35.56 -0.57 -3.22
CA ILE A 507 34.62 0.27 -3.99
C ILE A 507 35.14 0.45 -5.42
N ALA A 508 36.40 0.82 -5.60
CA ALA A 508 36.97 1.05 -6.93
C ALA A 508 36.91 -0.22 -7.82
N ARG A 509 37.21 -1.40 -7.25
CA ARG A 509 37.10 -2.67 -7.97
C ARG A 509 35.64 -3.06 -8.24
N GLY A 510 34.76 -2.89 -7.25
CA GLY A 510 33.33 -3.15 -7.35
C GLY A 510 32.64 -2.27 -8.37
N GLN A 511 33.04 -1.01 -8.48
CA GLN A 511 32.52 -0.07 -9.48
C GLN A 511 32.79 -0.54 -10.91
N VAL A 512 33.95 -1.14 -11.17
CA VAL A 512 34.27 -1.71 -12.49
C VAL A 512 33.32 -2.89 -12.81
N ILE A 513 33.10 -3.77 -11.84
CA ILE A 513 32.17 -4.90 -11.99
C ILE A 513 30.74 -4.38 -12.20
N TYR A 514 30.32 -3.38 -11.44
CA TYR A 514 29.01 -2.75 -11.57
C TYR A 514 28.80 -2.14 -12.96
N ALA A 515 29.79 -1.39 -13.45
CA ALA A 515 29.73 -0.78 -14.78
C ALA A 515 29.57 -1.82 -15.89
N ASP A 516 30.22 -2.98 -15.76
CA ASP A 516 30.15 -4.08 -16.74
C ASP A 516 28.85 -4.90 -16.62
N LYS A 517 28.37 -5.17 -15.40
CA LYS A 517 27.30 -6.16 -15.16
C LYS A 517 25.95 -5.60 -14.77
N CYS A 518 25.90 -4.39 -14.21
CA CYS A 518 24.70 -3.86 -13.55
C CYS A 518 24.21 -2.55 -14.19
N GLN A 519 25.13 -1.68 -14.57
CA GLN A 519 24.82 -0.29 -14.94
C GLN A 519 23.96 -0.14 -16.20
N SER A 520 23.95 -1.14 -17.09
CA SER A 520 23.09 -1.13 -18.29
C SER A 520 21.59 -1.15 -17.97
N CYS A 521 21.21 -1.67 -16.80
CA CYS A 521 19.83 -1.68 -16.32
C CYS A 521 19.64 -0.73 -15.13
N HIS A 522 20.64 -0.63 -14.26
CA HIS A 522 20.61 0.15 -13.02
C HIS A 522 21.52 1.38 -13.12
N ASP A 523 20.98 2.50 -13.60
CA ASP A 523 21.72 3.74 -13.72
C ASP A 523 22.30 4.19 -12.37
N VAL A 524 23.54 4.70 -12.37
CA VAL A 524 24.14 5.35 -11.20
C VAL A 524 23.57 6.76 -11.10
N ILE A 525 22.86 7.03 -10.01
CA ILE A 525 22.11 8.27 -9.82
C ILE A 525 22.65 9.00 -8.60
N VAL A 526 22.98 10.28 -8.76
CA VAL A 526 23.35 11.14 -7.63
C VAL A 526 22.10 11.48 -6.82
N ARG A 527 22.03 10.95 -5.59
CA ARG A 527 20.86 11.01 -4.68
C ARG A 527 20.27 12.40 -4.43
N ASP A 528 21.12 13.42 -4.34
CA ASP A 528 20.79 14.80 -3.99
C ASP A 528 20.72 15.71 -5.22
N ASP A 529 20.97 15.17 -6.42
CA ASP A 529 20.75 15.92 -7.66
C ASP A 529 19.26 16.17 -7.88
N TRP A 530 18.87 17.45 -7.82
CA TRP A 530 17.51 17.90 -8.04
C TRP A 530 17.03 17.68 -9.48
N ASN A 531 17.92 17.49 -10.45
CA ASN A 531 17.55 17.27 -11.85
C ASN A 531 17.58 15.80 -12.27
N ARG A 532 17.91 14.89 -11.35
CA ARG A 532 18.01 13.45 -11.64
C ARG A 532 16.72 12.88 -12.22
N LYS A 533 16.89 11.87 -13.07
CA LYS A 533 15.82 11.06 -13.66
C LYS A 533 16.17 9.59 -13.51
N VAL A 534 15.15 8.78 -13.21
CA VAL A 534 15.29 7.33 -13.17
C VAL A 534 14.55 6.76 -14.37
N VAL A 535 15.29 6.15 -15.28
CA VAL A 535 14.71 5.49 -16.45
C VAL A 535 14.40 4.05 -16.07
N SER A 536 13.16 3.62 -16.31
CA SER A 536 12.73 2.26 -16.04
C SER A 536 13.14 1.33 -17.19
N ASN A 537 14.28 0.66 -17.04
CA ASN A 537 14.70 -0.40 -17.96
C ASN A 537 13.93 -1.68 -17.66
N MET A 538 13.08 -2.10 -18.59
CA MET A 538 12.20 -3.25 -18.44
C MET A 538 12.90 -4.56 -18.83
N VAL A 539 12.58 -5.64 -18.13
CA VAL A 539 12.94 -7.02 -18.46
C VAL A 539 11.64 -7.83 -18.52
N GLY A 540 11.31 -8.36 -19.70
CA GLY A 540 10.11 -9.16 -19.93
C GLY A 540 10.13 -10.51 -19.22
N ILE A 541 8.96 -11.05 -18.87
CA ILE A 541 8.85 -12.36 -18.19
C ILE A 541 9.31 -13.56 -19.03
N ASP A 542 9.50 -13.39 -20.33
CA ASP A 542 10.05 -14.43 -21.22
C ASP A 542 11.59 -14.36 -21.31
N HIS A 543 12.21 -13.32 -20.74
CA HIS A 543 13.66 -13.16 -20.75
C HIS A 543 14.32 -14.20 -19.83
N PRO A 544 15.44 -14.84 -20.21
CA PRO A 544 16.08 -15.89 -19.39
C PRO A 544 16.48 -15.44 -17.98
N GLU A 545 16.80 -14.16 -17.81
CA GLU A 545 17.19 -13.55 -16.54
C GLU A 545 16.00 -12.95 -15.75
N THR A 546 14.75 -13.09 -16.21
CA THR A 546 13.60 -12.59 -15.45
C THR A 546 13.44 -13.32 -14.13
N THR A 547 12.97 -12.59 -13.12
CA THR A 547 12.54 -13.15 -11.84
C THR A 547 11.17 -13.84 -11.94
N ASP A 548 10.66 -14.37 -10.82
CA ASP A 548 9.31 -14.95 -10.69
C ASP A 548 8.25 -14.16 -11.49
N ASP A 549 7.48 -14.86 -12.31
CA ASP A 549 6.58 -14.23 -13.28
C ASP A 549 5.20 -13.90 -12.71
N ALA A 550 4.87 -14.36 -11.51
CA ALA A 550 3.50 -14.47 -11.05
C ALA A 550 2.80 -13.10 -11.01
N MET A 551 3.45 -12.07 -10.45
CA MET A 551 2.85 -10.75 -10.30
C MET A 551 2.63 -10.07 -11.66
N ALA A 552 3.66 -10.05 -12.51
CA ALA A 552 3.57 -9.45 -13.83
C ALA A 552 2.57 -10.19 -14.74
N ALA A 553 2.53 -11.53 -14.68
CA ALA A 553 1.56 -12.33 -15.40
C ALA A 553 0.13 -12.05 -14.92
N ASN A 554 -0.12 -12.11 -13.60
CA ASN A 554 -1.42 -11.83 -12.99
C ASN A 554 -1.96 -10.45 -13.41
N SER A 555 -1.09 -9.43 -13.39
CA SER A 555 -1.44 -8.05 -13.76
C SER A 555 -1.99 -7.90 -15.18
N ALA A 556 -1.54 -8.74 -16.11
CA ALA A 556 -2.00 -8.72 -17.50
C ALA A 556 -3.13 -9.72 -17.77
N SER A 557 -3.21 -10.81 -17.01
CA SER A 557 -4.14 -11.93 -17.27
C SER A 557 -5.43 -11.88 -16.48
N TYR A 558 -5.46 -11.19 -15.34
CA TYR A 558 -6.67 -11.12 -14.53
C TYR A 558 -7.78 -10.39 -15.27
N LEU A 559 -8.95 -11.03 -15.28
CA LEU A 559 -10.16 -10.53 -15.90
C LEU A 559 -11.20 -10.27 -14.81
N GLY A 560 -12.18 -9.44 -15.13
CA GLY A 560 -13.36 -9.27 -14.30
C GLY A 560 -14.51 -8.65 -15.08
N ASN A 561 -15.67 -8.62 -14.41
CA ASN A 561 -16.87 -8.00 -14.96
C ASN A 561 -16.76 -6.48 -14.86
N SER A 562 -16.87 -5.81 -16.00
CA SER A 562 -16.71 -4.35 -16.11
C SER A 562 -17.97 -3.55 -15.75
N GLY A 563 -19.11 -4.23 -15.56
CA GLY A 563 -20.43 -3.63 -15.32
C GLY A 563 -20.71 -2.43 -16.22
N ASN A 564 -20.98 -1.27 -15.62
CA ASN A 564 -21.33 -0.07 -16.38
C ASN A 564 -20.19 0.48 -17.27
N PHE A 565 -18.93 0.07 -17.04
CA PHE A 565 -17.82 0.42 -17.92
C PHE A 565 -17.83 -0.33 -19.25
N LYS A 566 -18.58 -1.43 -19.39
CA LYS A 566 -18.78 -2.14 -20.67
C LYS A 566 -19.10 -1.14 -21.78
N ASP A 567 -18.58 -1.29 -22.98
CA ASP A 567 -18.80 -0.42 -24.15
C ASP A 567 -18.34 1.05 -23.99
N THR A 568 -17.56 1.38 -22.96
CA THR A 568 -16.82 2.66 -22.89
C THR A 568 -15.49 2.57 -23.65
N TYR A 569 -14.94 3.71 -24.03
CA TYR A 569 -13.64 3.80 -24.71
C TYR A 569 -12.54 4.17 -23.73
N GLN A 570 -11.39 3.52 -23.86
CA GLN A 570 -10.24 3.77 -23.00
C GLN A 570 -8.95 3.83 -23.79
N ASP A 571 -8.12 4.82 -23.46
CA ASP A 571 -6.77 4.94 -24.02
C ASP A 571 -5.82 3.92 -23.41
N VAL A 572 -5.14 3.17 -24.27
CA VAL A 572 -4.00 2.31 -23.97
C VAL A 572 -2.81 2.70 -24.84
N GLY A 573 -1.64 2.11 -24.62
CA GLY A 573 -0.40 2.50 -25.31
C GLY A 573 -0.49 2.46 -26.85
N VAL A 574 -1.38 1.64 -27.41
CA VAL A 574 -1.59 1.45 -28.86
C VAL A 574 -2.82 2.16 -29.44
N GLY A 575 -3.51 2.99 -28.64
CA GLY A 575 -4.71 3.71 -29.05
C GLY A 575 -5.93 3.43 -28.18
N LYS A 576 -7.13 3.68 -28.70
CA LYS A 576 -8.38 3.47 -27.94
C LYS A 576 -8.92 2.05 -28.10
N VAL A 577 -9.22 1.40 -26.98
CA VAL A 577 -9.90 0.09 -26.92
C VAL A 577 -11.29 0.25 -26.31
N ILE A 578 -12.22 -0.62 -26.71
CA ILE A 578 -13.56 -0.70 -26.12
C ILE A 578 -13.51 -1.68 -24.95
N VAL A 579 -13.98 -1.26 -23.78
CA VAL A 579 -14.11 -2.11 -22.59
C VAL A 579 -15.19 -3.17 -22.87
N ARG A 580 -14.84 -4.45 -22.76
CA ARG A 580 -15.79 -5.57 -22.93
C ARG A 580 -16.42 -5.95 -21.59
N GLU A 581 -17.47 -6.76 -21.65
CA GLU A 581 -18.15 -7.24 -20.44
C GLU A 581 -17.21 -7.95 -19.47
N SER A 582 -16.42 -8.90 -19.98
CA SER A 582 -15.22 -9.39 -19.32
C SER A 582 -14.02 -8.66 -19.90
N ALA A 583 -13.28 -7.93 -19.06
CA ALA A 583 -12.13 -7.14 -19.46
C ALA A 583 -10.95 -7.33 -18.50
N PRO A 584 -9.70 -7.08 -18.94
CA PRO A 584 -8.54 -7.04 -18.05
C PRO A 584 -8.78 -6.11 -16.86
N VAL A 585 -8.49 -6.57 -15.64
CA VAL A 585 -8.80 -5.77 -14.45
C VAL A 585 -7.97 -4.48 -14.40
N ALA A 586 -6.75 -4.48 -14.95
CA ALA A 586 -5.96 -3.26 -15.13
C ALA A 586 -6.68 -2.19 -15.97
N GLN A 587 -7.48 -2.61 -16.95
CA GLN A 587 -8.34 -1.73 -17.75
C GLN A 587 -9.42 -1.10 -16.88
N ILE A 588 -10.17 -1.93 -16.15
CA ILE A 588 -11.27 -1.53 -15.26
C ILE A 588 -10.76 -0.59 -14.16
N LEU A 589 -9.64 -0.93 -13.53
CA LEU A 589 -8.98 -0.10 -12.52
C LEU A 589 -8.63 1.29 -13.05
N THR A 590 -8.07 1.37 -14.25
CA THR A 590 -7.71 2.66 -14.85
C THR A 590 -8.94 3.53 -15.11
N ALA A 591 -10.08 2.95 -15.50
CA ALA A 591 -11.33 3.69 -15.66
C ALA A 591 -11.89 4.19 -14.33
N ALA A 592 -11.90 3.34 -13.30
CA ALA A 592 -12.34 3.66 -11.95
C ALA A 592 -11.49 4.75 -11.26
N THR A 593 -10.16 4.63 -11.31
CA THR A 593 -9.24 5.61 -10.71
C THR A 593 -9.34 6.97 -11.39
N ARG A 594 -9.45 7.00 -12.72
CA ARG A 594 -9.74 8.23 -13.49
C ARG A 594 -11.06 8.88 -13.08
N GLY A 595 -12.10 8.08 -12.85
CA GLY A 595 -13.37 8.56 -12.32
C GLY A 595 -13.22 9.16 -10.91
N THR A 596 -12.44 8.51 -10.05
CA THR A 596 -12.23 8.95 -8.66
C THR A 596 -11.45 10.26 -8.57
N VAL A 597 -10.32 10.40 -9.28
CA VAL A 597 -9.51 11.65 -9.24
C VAL A 597 -10.21 12.87 -9.82
N THR A 598 -11.31 12.67 -10.53
CA THR A 598 -12.09 13.75 -11.14
C THR A 598 -13.34 14.10 -10.34
N THR A 599 -13.72 13.29 -9.36
CA THR A 599 -14.79 13.59 -8.40
C THR A 599 -14.25 14.43 -7.25
N PRO A 600 -14.82 15.62 -6.97
CA PRO A 600 -14.42 16.42 -5.82
C PRO A 600 -14.80 15.78 -4.48
N ASP A 601 -14.03 16.12 -3.44
CA ASP A 601 -14.24 15.71 -2.06
C ASP A 601 -15.67 16.06 -1.55
N PRO A 602 -16.42 15.09 -1.01
CA PRO A 602 -17.80 15.29 -0.59
C PRO A 602 -17.96 16.02 0.75
N ASP A 603 -16.98 15.94 1.66
CA ASP A 603 -17.15 16.37 3.07
C ASP A 603 -16.86 17.85 3.27
N LYS A 604 -16.28 18.50 2.24
CA LYS A 604 -15.93 19.91 2.28
C LYS A 604 -17.04 20.78 1.70
N TRP A 605 -17.28 21.92 2.34
CA TRP A 605 -18.22 22.94 1.85
C TRP A 605 -17.93 23.31 0.38
N TRP A 606 -18.99 23.49 -0.42
CA TRP A 606 -18.92 23.42 -1.88
C TRP A 606 -17.89 24.33 -2.59
N PRO A 607 -17.54 25.54 -2.09
CA PRO A 607 -16.47 26.34 -2.68
C PRO A 607 -15.09 25.79 -2.32
N ARG A 608 -14.91 25.29 -1.09
CA ARG A 608 -13.64 24.72 -0.62
C ARG A 608 -13.28 23.47 -1.40
N ARG A 609 -14.21 22.51 -1.54
CA ARG A 609 -13.99 21.29 -2.33
C ARG A 609 -13.56 21.60 -3.76
N PHE A 610 -14.18 22.61 -4.39
CA PHE A 610 -13.87 22.96 -5.78
C PHE A 610 -12.48 23.56 -5.89
N VAL A 611 -12.12 24.48 -4.99
CA VAL A 611 -10.80 25.12 -4.97
C VAL A 611 -9.70 24.10 -4.68
N GLU A 612 -9.87 23.25 -3.66
CA GLU A 612 -8.87 22.21 -3.33
C GLU A 612 -8.73 21.17 -4.43
N TRP A 613 -9.83 20.75 -5.07
CA TRP A 613 -9.79 19.85 -6.22
C TRP A 613 -9.08 20.46 -7.42
N VAL A 614 -9.41 21.70 -7.79
CA VAL A 614 -8.70 22.43 -8.86
C VAL A 614 -7.23 22.58 -8.51
N TYR A 615 -6.90 22.92 -7.27
CA TYR A 615 -5.53 23.01 -6.79
C TYR A 615 -4.79 21.68 -6.95
N ALA A 616 -5.35 20.57 -6.48
CA ALA A 616 -4.74 19.25 -6.59
C ALA A 616 -4.45 18.88 -8.06
N LEU A 617 -5.41 19.11 -8.96
CA LEU A 617 -5.24 18.85 -10.39
C LEU A 617 -4.18 19.76 -11.04
N VAL A 618 -4.23 21.07 -10.76
CA VAL A 618 -3.29 22.05 -11.30
C VAL A 618 -1.87 21.76 -10.79
N MET A 619 -1.69 21.61 -9.49
CA MET A 619 -0.37 21.37 -8.91
C MET A 619 0.22 20.03 -9.37
N THR A 620 -0.60 18.97 -9.49
CA THR A 620 -0.11 17.68 -10.04
C THR A 620 0.43 17.83 -11.46
N LEU A 621 -0.12 18.72 -12.28
CA LEU A 621 0.36 18.98 -13.64
C LEU A 621 1.62 19.85 -13.68
N PHE A 622 1.78 20.81 -12.77
CA PHE A 622 2.90 21.78 -12.80
C PHE A 622 4.09 21.39 -11.93
N ASP A 623 3.87 20.73 -10.78
CA ASP A 623 4.94 20.33 -9.86
C ASP A 623 5.65 19.04 -10.32
N ASN A 624 5.03 18.27 -11.21
CA ASN A 624 5.57 16.99 -11.65
C ASN A 624 6.77 17.19 -12.59
N PRO A 625 8.00 16.84 -12.18
CA PRO A 625 9.18 17.07 -13.01
C PRO A 625 9.28 16.03 -14.16
N VAL A 626 8.48 14.96 -14.14
CA VAL A 626 8.53 13.84 -15.07
C VAL A 626 7.60 14.10 -16.27
N LYS A 627 8.12 13.84 -17.47
CA LYS A 627 7.37 13.93 -18.72
C LYS A 627 7.03 12.54 -19.22
N ALA A 628 5.97 12.44 -20.02
CA ALA A 628 5.61 11.19 -20.67
C ALA A 628 6.78 10.69 -21.54
N SER A 629 7.17 9.45 -21.34
CA SER A 629 8.22 8.73 -22.08
C SER A 629 7.70 7.35 -22.49
N MET A 630 8.48 6.63 -23.29
CA MET A 630 8.25 5.21 -23.56
C MET A 630 9.06 4.37 -22.58
N LYS A 631 8.55 3.19 -22.20
CA LYS A 631 9.32 2.21 -21.42
C LYS A 631 10.57 1.80 -22.22
N ALA A 632 11.71 1.70 -21.54
CA ALA A 632 12.98 1.24 -22.11
C ALA A 632 13.21 -0.26 -21.81
N GLY A 633 14.21 -0.89 -22.41
CA GLY A 633 14.63 -2.26 -22.09
C GLY A 633 14.08 -3.36 -23.02
N GLU A 634 14.25 -4.61 -22.60
CA GLU A 634 13.94 -5.82 -23.38
C GLU A 634 12.64 -6.45 -22.88
N TYR A 635 11.52 -6.07 -23.52
CA TYR A 635 10.19 -6.54 -23.16
C TYR A 635 9.28 -6.61 -24.39
N MET A 636 8.13 -7.28 -24.27
CA MET A 636 7.11 -7.29 -25.33
C MET A 636 6.28 -6.00 -25.28
N PRO A 637 6.32 -5.14 -26.32
CA PRO A 637 5.50 -3.94 -26.36
C PRO A 637 4.02 -4.26 -26.53
N ASP A 638 3.17 -3.31 -26.16
CA ASP A 638 1.74 -3.41 -26.42
C ASP A 638 1.48 -3.43 -27.93
N THR A 639 0.54 -4.28 -28.35
CA THR A 639 0.09 -4.38 -29.75
C THR A 639 -1.42 -4.30 -29.82
N THR A 640 -1.99 -4.09 -31.00
CA THR A 640 -3.44 -4.11 -31.18
C THR A 640 -4.06 -5.47 -30.86
N ALA A 641 -3.30 -6.56 -30.98
CA ALA A 641 -3.72 -7.91 -30.61
C ALA A 641 -3.58 -8.19 -29.10
N GLN A 642 -2.59 -7.58 -28.45
CA GLN A 642 -2.28 -7.77 -27.04
C GLN A 642 -1.96 -6.41 -26.39
N PRO A 643 -2.99 -5.62 -26.00
CA PRO A 643 -2.81 -4.21 -25.61
C PRO A 643 -2.19 -3.98 -24.22
N TYR A 644 -1.85 -5.05 -23.49
CA TYR A 644 -1.32 -5.01 -22.13
C TYR A 644 -0.07 -5.89 -21.95
N ASN A 645 0.59 -6.25 -23.05
CA ASN A 645 1.81 -7.06 -23.01
C ASN A 645 2.95 -6.37 -22.27
N SER A 646 3.00 -5.04 -22.29
CA SER A 646 4.04 -4.26 -21.61
C SER A 646 3.98 -4.36 -20.08
N LEU A 647 2.91 -4.95 -19.53
CA LEU A 647 2.77 -5.27 -18.10
C LEU A 647 3.43 -6.60 -17.71
N LYS A 648 3.75 -7.45 -18.69
CA LYS A 648 4.45 -8.72 -18.50
C LYS A 648 5.96 -8.51 -18.44
N ALA A 649 6.38 -7.57 -17.60
CA ALA A 649 7.77 -7.20 -17.44
C ALA A 649 8.01 -6.62 -16.04
N TYR A 650 9.26 -6.61 -15.60
CA TYR A 650 9.70 -5.95 -14.39
C TYR A 650 10.65 -4.80 -14.72
N ARG A 651 10.56 -3.70 -13.99
CA ARG A 651 11.53 -2.60 -14.13
C ARG A 651 12.77 -2.82 -13.27
N ALA A 652 13.93 -2.48 -13.82
CA ALA A 652 15.12 -2.20 -13.04
C ALA A 652 14.95 -0.85 -12.35
N ARG A 653 15.15 -0.82 -11.03
CA ARG A 653 14.96 0.37 -10.17
C ARG A 653 16.31 1.03 -9.83
N SER A 654 16.27 2.28 -9.37
CA SER A 654 17.41 2.91 -8.69
C SER A 654 17.94 2.00 -7.58
N LEU A 655 19.27 1.92 -7.46
CA LEU A 655 19.96 1.17 -6.40
C LEU A 655 20.48 2.08 -5.28
N ASN A 656 20.11 3.36 -5.29
CA ASN A 656 20.40 4.25 -4.17
C ASN A 656 19.79 3.70 -2.87
N GLY A 657 20.56 3.66 -1.79
CA GLY A 657 20.14 3.12 -0.50
C GLY A 657 19.78 1.63 -0.52
N ILE A 658 20.26 0.86 -1.51
CA ILE A 658 19.90 -0.55 -1.69
C ILE A 658 20.14 -1.39 -0.44
N TRP A 659 21.14 -1.05 0.37
CA TRP A 659 21.47 -1.75 1.61
C TRP A 659 20.28 -1.85 2.59
N ALA A 660 19.37 -0.88 2.54
CA ALA A 660 18.21 -0.76 3.42
C ALA A 660 16.93 -1.38 2.83
N THR A 661 17.05 -2.17 1.74
CA THR A 661 15.89 -2.67 0.98
C THR A 661 15.73 -4.20 1.00
N ALA A 662 16.39 -4.88 1.93
CA ALA A 662 16.23 -6.30 2.13
C ALA A 662 14.80 -6.64 2.62
N PRO A 663 14.28 -7.85 2.33
CA PRO A 663 14.82 -8.83 1.38
C PRO A 663 14.72 -8.38 -0.09
N TYR A 664 15.59 -8.93 -0.95
CA TYR A 664 15.78 -8.51 -2.33
C TYR A 664 14.91 -9.27 -3.34
N LEU A 665 14.92 -8.74 -4.59
CA LEU A 665 13.98 -9.01 -5.67
C LEU A 665 12.58 -8.44 -5.38
N HIS A 666 11.73 -8.42 -6.41
CA HIS A 666 10.39 -7.84 -6.30
C HIS A 666 9.50 -8.56 -5.29
N ASN A 667 9.78 -9.83 -4.97
CA ASN A 667 9.00 -10.69 -4.08
C ASN A 667 9.72 -11.06 -2.78
N GLY A 668 10.83 -10.39 -2.46
CA GLY A 668 11.57 -10.59 -1.22
C GLY A 668 12.12 -12.01 -1.04
N SER A 669 12.44 -12.68 -2.14
CA SER A 669 12.82 -14.10 -2.16
C SER A 669 14.32 -14.36 -1.97
N VAL A 670 15.12 -13.31 -1.86
CA VAL A 670 16.57 -13.39 -1.62
C VAL A 670 16.93 -12.59 -0.37
N PRO A 671 17.51 -13.19 0.68
CA PRO A 671 17.62 -12.54 1.99
C PRO A 671 18.73 -11.48 2.10
N SER A 672 19.77 -11.56 1.28
CA SER A 672 20.96 -10.71 1.39
C SER A 672 21.52 -10.33 0.02
N LEU A 673 22.27 -9.22 -0.08
CA LEU A 673 22.98 -8.88 -1.33
C LEU A 673 24.00 -9.97 -1.69
N TYR A 674 24.64 -10.58 -0.70
CA TYR A 674 25.54 -11.70 -0.96
C TYR A 674 24.83 -12.85 -1.69
N GLU A 675 23.64 -13.26 -1.23
CA GLU A 675 22.87 -14.30 -1.92
C GLU A 675 22.33 -13.84 -3.28
N LEU A 676 22.06 -12.54 -3.47
CA LEU A 676 21.66 -12.03 -4.78
C LEU A 676 22.75 -12.27 -5.84
N LEU A 677 24.02 -12.24 -5.43
CA LEU A 677 25.20 -12.50 -6.28
C LEU A 677 25.60 -13.98 -6.35
N LEU A 678 24.83 -14.88 -5.74
CA LEU A 678 24.97 -16.32 -5.93
C LEU A 678 24.06 -16.82 -7.05
N PRO A 679 24.49 -17.84 -7.80
CA PRO A 679 23.59 -18.52 -8.72
C PRO A 679 22.49 -19.27 -7.97
N LYS A 680 21.34 -19.43 -8.61
CA LYS A 680 20.23 -20.25 -8.14
C LYS A 680 20.55 -21.74 -8.22
N SER A 681 21.30 -22.15 -9.23
CA SER A 681 21.68 -23.56 -9.48
C SER A 681 23.05 -23.64 -10.14
N LEU A 682 23.80 -24.69 -9.82
CA LEU A 682 25.06 -25.03 -10.51
C LEU A 682 24.82 -25.69 -11.87
N GLN A 683 23.62 -26.20 -12.10
CA GLN A 683 23.20 -26.84 -13.35
C GLN A 683 22.24 -25.94 -14.12
N ASP A 684 22.30 -26.00 -15.45
CA ASP A 684 21.30 -25.40 -16.34
C ASP A 684 19.97 -26.16 -16.32
N LYS A 685 19.01 -25.75 -17.16
CA LYS A 685 17.68 -26.38 -17.20
C LYS A 685 17.74 -27.80 -17.77
N GLU A 686 18.76 -28.12 -18.55
CA GLU A 686 19.04 -29.40 -19.18
C GLU A 686 19.88 -30.34 -18.27
N GLY A 687 20.33 -29.85 -17.11
CA GLY A 687 21.13 -30.59 -16.14
C GLY A 687 22.64 -30.55 -16.39
N ASN A 688 23.13 -29.75 -17.33
CA ASN A 688 24.56 -29.60 -17.58
C ASN A 688 25.19 -28.64 -16.56
N ASP A 689 26.46 -28.87 -16.24
CA ASP A 689 27.24 -27.97 -15.40
C ASP A 689 27.41 -26.60 -16.08
N ARG A 690 27.05 -25.53 -15.37
CA ARG A 690 27.19 -24.14 -15.82
C ARG A 690 28.64 -23.64 -15.69
N GLY A 691 29.52 -24.45 -15.10
CA GLY A 691 30.92 -24.13 -14.83
C GLY A 691 31.01 -22.94 -13.88
N CYS A 692 30.25 -22.97 -12.79
CA CYS A 692 30.25 -21.90 -11.80
C CYS A 692 31.56 -21.92 -11.01
N THR A 693 32.11 -20.75 -10.74
CA THR A 693 33.38 -20.56 -10.02
C THR A 693 33.24 -20.80 -8.51
N SER A 694 32.01 -20.86 -8.01
CA SER A 694 31.66 -21.18 -6.62
C SER A 694 30.68 -22.33 -6.57
N ALA A 695 30.77 -23.15 -5.52
CA ALA A 695 29.79 -24.18 -5.20
C ALA A 695 28.59 -23.65 -4.39
N ALA A 696 28.64 -22.39 -3.93
CA ALA A 696 27.55 -21.78 -3.19
C ALA A 696 26.40 -21.37 -4.12
N VAL A 697 25.17 -21.62 -3.68
CA VAL A 697 23.93 -21.26 -4.37
C VAL A 697 22.98 -20.54 -3.41
N ARG A 698 22.01 -19.81 -3.95
CA ARG A 698 20.93 -19.19 -3.17
C ARG A 698 20.19 -20.22 -2.31
N THR A 699 19.78 -19.82 -1.10
CA THR A 699 18.95 -20.69 -0.25
C THR A 699 17.57 -20.92 -0.88
N ASN A 700 16.96 -22.06 -0.57
CA ASN A 700 15.58 -22.40 -0.98
C ASN A 700 14.54 -22.07 0.10
N SER A 701 15.00 -21.77 1.32
CA SER A 701 14.13 -21.43 2.44
C SER A 701 14.91 -20.71 3.53
N PHE A 702 14.26 -19.75 4.20
CA PHE A 702 14.84 -18.95 5.27
C PHE A 702 13.74 -18.39 6.17
N MET A 703 14.09 -17.96 7.40
CA MET A 703 13.16 -17.23 8.25
C MET A 703 13.11 -15.75 7.87
N VAL A 704 11.91 -15.18 7.92
CA VAL A 704 11.64 -13.75 7.74
C VAL A 704 10.87 -13.24 8.95
N GLY A 705 11.14 -12.00 9.37
CA GLY A 705 10.46 -11.33 10.47
C GLY A 705 11.42 -10.59 11.39
N ALA A 706 12.67 -11.03 11.52
CA ALA A 706 13.71 -10.29 12.23
C ALA A 706 14.04 -8.97 11.52
N ARG A 707 14.31 -7.90 12.28
CA ARG A 707 14.89 -6.63 11.82
C ARG A 707 16.39 -6.53 12.09
N GLU A 708 16.99 -7.50 12.80
CA GLU A 708 18.42 -7.56 13.08
C GLU A 708 19.18 -7.75 11.77
N PHE A 709 20.07 -6.80 11.51
CA PHE A 709 20.74 -6.65 10.23
C PHE A 709 22.13 -7.26 10.26
N ASP A 710 22.46 -7.99 9.21
CA ASP A 710 23.80 -8.48 8.92
C ASP A 710 24.50 -7.49 7.99
N PRO A 711 25.42 -6.63 8.50
CA PRO A 711 26.14 -5.66 7.67
C PRO A 711 27.24 -6.30 6.79
N ILE A 712 27.56 -7.58 7.00
CA ILE A 712 28.51 -8.32 6.17
C ILE A 712 27.79 -8.74 4.89
N LYS A 713 26.74 -9.55 4.99
CA LYS A 713 25.99 -10.03 3.81
C LYS A 713 24.99 -9.00 3.26
N VAL A 714 24.69 -7.95 4.03
CA VAL A 714 23.77 -6.86 3.71
C VAL A 714 22.35 -7.38 3.53
N GLY A 715 21.71 -7.70 4.65
CA GLY A 715 20.35 -8.25 4.73
C GLY A 715 19.91 -8.47 6.17
N PHE A 716 18.75 -9.06 6.38
CA PHE A 716 18.28 -9.43 7.73
C PHE A 716 18.73 -10.85 8.12
N LEU A 717 18.77 -11.12 9.42
CA LEU A 717 18.99 -12.47 9.91
C LEU A 717 17.89 -13.44 9.43
N THR A 718 18.33 -14.65 9.05
CA THR A 718 17.50 -15.68 8.43
C THR A 718 17.31 -16.93 9.29
N GLU A 719 17.93 -16.97 10.47
CA GLU A 719 17.93 -18.10 11.39
C GLU A 719 18.05 -17.62 12.85
N GLY A 720 17.78 -18.51 13.81
CA GLY A 720 17.94 -18.22 15.24
C GLY A 720 16.73 -17.57 15.94
N TYR A 721 15.58 -17.44 15.27
CA TYR A 721 14.35 -16.89 15.83
C TYR A 721 13.09 -17.59 15.31
N ASN A 722 11.97 -17.40 16.01
CA ASN A 722 10.67 -18.00 15.65
C ASN A 722 9.91 -17.11 14.64
N GLY A 723 10.44 -17.00 13.42
CA GLY A 723 9.87 -16.19 12.35
C GLY A 723 8.91 -16.93 11.41
N PHE A 724 8.59 -16.28 10.28
CA PHE A 724 7.89 -16.90 9.16
C PHE A 724 8.87 -17.66 8.26
N ARG A 725 8.66 -18.97 8.10
CA ARG A 725 9.46 -19.78 7.16
C ARG A 725 9.05 -19.48 5.71
N PHE A 726 9.92 -18.78 4.99
CA PHE A 726 9.78 -18.52 3.56
C PHE A 726 10.19 -19.75 2.75
N ASP A 727 9.42 -20.10 1.74
CA ASP A 727 9.69 -21.22 0.83
C ASP A 727 9.67 -20.73 -0.63
N THR A 728 10.81 -20.84 -1.31
CA THR A 728 11.01 -20.35 -2.68
C THR A 728 10.50 -21.32 -3.75
N SER A 729 9.97 -22.49 -3.37
CA SER A 729 9.37 -23.45 -4.32
C SER A 729 7.93 -23.08 -4.72
N ILE A 730 7.31 -22.16 -3.96
CA ILE A 730 5.94 -21.72 -4.18
C ILE A 730 5.92 -20.65 -5.28
N ARG A 731 4.97 -20.73 -6.23
CA ARG A 731 4.75 -19.68 -7.24
C ARG A 731 4.49 -18.34 -6.56
N GLY A 732 5.12 -17.26 -7.03
CA GLY A 732 5.11 -15.95 -6.39
C GLY A 732 6.26 -15.76 -5.41
N ASN A 733 6.89 -16.85 -4.94
CA ASN A 733 8.02 -16.81 -4.01
C ASN A 733 9.34 -17.26 -4.67
N GLN A 734 9.36 -17.55 -5.97
CA GLN A 734 10.58 -18.07 -6.59
C GLN A 734 11.71 -17.03 -6.56
N ASN A 735 12.93 -17.50 -6.29
CA ASN A 735 14.17 -16.69 -6.30
C ASN A 735 15.04 -16.99 -7.52
N ILE A 736 14.38 -17.30 -8.65
CA ILE A 736 15.01 -17.50 -9.95
C ILE A 736 15.38 -16.17 -10.60
N GLY A 737 16.21 -16.23 -11.64
CA GLY A 737 16.58 -15.07 -12.45
C GLY A 737 17.45 -14.06 -11.74
N HIS A 738 17.66 -12.93 -12.42
CA HIS A 738 18.55 -11.85 -12.00
C HIS A 738 19.93 -12.41 -11.59
N GLU A 739 20.50 -13.31 -12.40
CA GLU A 739 21.80 -13.90 -12.13
C GLU A 739 22.91 -13.12 -12.84
N TYR A 740 22.69 -12.66 -14.09
CA TYR A 740 23.57 -11.75 -14.84
C TYR A 740 25.09 -12.03 -14.67
N GLY A 741 25.46 -13.31 -14.74
CA GLY A 741 26.86 -13.74 -14.56
C GLY A 741 27.25 -14.19 -13.16
N ALA A 742 26.31 -14.38 -12.23
CA ALA A 742 26.55 -14.83 -10.86
C ALA A 742 27.42 -16.10 -10.75
N CYS A 743 27.31 -17.03 -11.71
CA CYS A 743 28.18 -18.22 -11.78
C CYS A 743 29.65 -17.89 -12.04
N LYS A 744 29.97 -16.76 -12.67
CA LYS A 744 31.35 -16.40 -13.04
C LYS A 744 32.01 -15.46 -12.04
N PHE A 745 31.27 -14.89 -11.09
CA PHE A 745 31.86 -14.10 -10.01
C PHE A 745 32.71 -14.95 -9.07
N SER A 746 33.97 -14.57 -8.91
CA SER A 746 34.79 -15.06 -7.81
C SER A 746 34.26 -14.53 -6.47
N GLU A 747 34.77 -15.10 -5.37
CA GLU A 747 34.43 -14.61 -4.03
C GLU A 747 34.84 -13.15 -3.82
N GLN A 748 35.99 -12.77 -4.38
CA GLN A 748 36.48 -11.39 -4.34
C GLN A 748 35.56 -10.44 -5.11
N ASP A 749 35.10 -10.84 -6.30
CA ASP A 749 34.18 -10.04 -7.12
C ASP A 749 32.88 -9.73 -6.36
N ARG A 750 32.33 -10.72 -5.64
CA ARG A 750 31.11 -10.52 -4.85
C ARG A 750 31.33 -9.50 -3.75
N TRP A 751 32.41 -9.63 -2.98
CA TRP A 751 32.68 -8.70 -1.87
C TRP A 751 33.04 -7.30 -2.33
N ASP A 752 33.76 -7.16 -3.46
CA ASP A 752 34.05 -5.86 -4.06
C ASP A 752 32.77 -5.20 -4.56
N LEU A 753 31.91 -5.93 -5.28
CA LEU A 753 30.62 -5.41 -5.75
C LEU A 753 29.69 -5.04 -4.58
N ILE A 754 29.61 -5.86 -3.53
CA ILE A 754 28.82 -5.54 -2.33
C ILE A 754 29.32 -4.25 -1.67
N GLU A 755 30.64 -4.07 -1.56
CA GLU A 755 31.18 -2.83 -0.98
C GLU A 755 30.82 -1.60 -1.82
N TYR A 756 30.82 -1.72 -3.16
CA TYR A 756 30.32 -0.67 -4.04
C TYR A 756 28.81 -0.42 -3.85
N LEU A 757 28.00 -1.47 -3.75
CA LEU A 757 26.55 -1.35 -3.52
C LEU A 757 26.21 -0.68 -2.18
N LYS A 758 27.04 -0.83 -1.13
CA LYS A 758 26.89 -0.08 0.12
C LYS A 758 27.12 1.43 -0.05
N SER A 759 27.85 1.85 -1.10
CA SER A 759 28.15 3.26 -1.37
C SER A 759 27.04 4.00 -2.12
N LEU A 760 26.05 3.27 -2.66
CA LEU A 760 24.85 3.80 -3.33
C LEU A 760 23.73 4.02 -2.31
#